data_AF-A0A8H8A632-F1
#
_entry.id   AF-A0A8H8A632-F1
#
_cell.length_a   1.000
_cell.length_b   1.000
_cell.length_c   1.000
_cell.angle_alpha   90.00
_cell.angle_beta   90.00
_cell.angle_gamma   90.00
#
_symmetry.space_group_name_H-M   'P 1'
#
loop_
_entity.id
_entity.type
_entity.pdbx_description
1 polymer ?
#
loop_
_entity_poly.entity_id
_entity_poly.type
_entity_poly.pdbx_seq_one_letter_code
_entity_poly.pdbx_strand_id
1 'polypeptide(L)'
;MRSNGIFSSKDNPYEGLFCLLIVKCNTGNQEKNEKDKKVQINYAEDLKQAFVPDVMFDFSDEKNITADDLYNKSLKILSDMSSKAFTAYSIPQKNFSWFFDILKHIISKFILIRVTSQQDTKIGLHEKGSKVMKASSMLKKAAEMGNNDALYLLGDMHFYGNFSHPLNMYRAFLFYKELAERTGNATAQLNLGLFYAVGIVDEVPRDQAKALLYFVFSASQGNIRAEMILGYRYYLGIGAPQSCQTAAEYYKKVADKLMDYYDSGPPGGITLPRIPRKFADDKGGIYGEGASVVSSGAEYRKKKKLVGKIIRIEKKEMDNYIDYYSYIAEKGDVEAQLLLGKLFYLGTSSMERNFKKSFSYFKRIARLYWKKNGDPYDEKYGIGAAEAARYLGLMYFRGEGVTQNFRIAKIWFQRGINIGDAVCQNSMGMIYLKGYGDTNIDTKKATELFKAASDQGLSSAKVNLAKIYLAQKDYTKAYLLFELAWDKNPVEAAYYLATMSYNELSKESSCQRTVTYYKYVSERIGSVYSTLEETEKAYENNNMHMALIGSLIAAEQGYEAGQFNFAWLLDKTKSYVSRYKKNYFPMSDQLSLIYYTRAAKQNNVDAMVRMGDYYLEGIGTKADPSKAIKCFMSAADTGMSALAIWNLGWMYENGIGIQQDFLLAKRHYVNALLTSSEAWLPVTLSLIKLRIRSVYKSIINGSTTNTSNKLGQKENTSIINKSKNFIRKIQDSLRIDDIDESENVLELDYDDQEYYQTFMVVYIATFYTANIIKIYYRQARLHAGLRRNTNTQYLHNE
;
A
#
# COMPACT_ATOMS: atom_id res chain seq x y z
N MET A 1 33.40 2.48 7.55
CA MET A 1 34.38 1.41 7.86
C MET A 1 35.11 1.01 6.58
N ARG A 2 36.34 0.49 6.68
CA ARG A 2 37.08 -0.07 5.53
C ARG A 2 36.54 -1.46 5.21
N SER A 3 36.39 -1.78 3.93
CA SER A 3 36.37 -3.17 3.44
C SER A 3 37.07 -3.20 2.08
N ASN A 4 38.27 -3.76 2.05
CA ASN A 4 38.99 -3.98 0.79
C ASN A 4 38.26 -5.07 0.00
N GLY A 5 37.79 -4.73 -1.19
CA GLY A 5 37.24 -5.68 -2.16
C GLY A 5 37.87 -5.39 -3.52
N ILE A 6 38.92 -6.14 -3.85
CA ILE A 6 39.58 -6.04 -5.16
C ILE A 6 38.64 -6.68 -6.19
N PHE A 7 38.09 -5.87 -7.09
CA PHE A 7 37.53 -6.36 -8.34
C PHE A 7 38.15 -5.60 -9.50
N SER A 8 38.90 -6.33 -10.33
CA SER A 8 39.42 -5.82 -11.58
C SER A 8 38.33 -5.84 -12.63
N SER A 9 38.00 -4.67 -13.18
CA SER A 9 37.39 -4.56 -14.50
C SER A 9 38.25 -3.63 -15.35
N LYS A 10 39.18 -4.24 -16.12
CA LYS A 10 39.56 -3.65 -17.40
C LYS A 10 38.30 -3.58 -18.28
N ASP A 11 38.34 -2.71 -19.28
CA ASP A 11 37.40 -2.66 -20.42
C ASP A 11 36.09 -1.87 -20.26
N ASN A 12 36.17 -0.60 -19.81
CA ASN A 12 35.49 0.50 -20.54
C ASN A 12 35.98 1.92 -20.12
N PRO A 13 36.45 2.79 -21.05
CA PRO A 13 36.99 4.11 -20.70
C PRO A 13 35.94 5.24 -20.55
N TYR A 14 34.64 4.94 -20.51
CA TYR A 14 33.57 5.95 -20.53
C TYR A 14 32.94 6.29 -19.16
N GLU A 15 33.39 5.68 -18.06
CA GLU A 15 32.85 5.96 -16.71
C GLU A 15 33.44 7.21 -16.03
N GLY A 16 34.42 7.88 -16.65
CA GLY A 16 35.18 8.98 -16.03
C GLY A 16 34.45 10.33 -15.88
N LEU A 17 33.29 10.54 -16.50
CA LEU A 17 32.71 11.90 -16.66
C LEU A 17 31.54 12.25 -15.72
N PHE A 18 31.17 11.41 -14.75
CA PHE A 18 29.94 11.60 -13.95
C PHE A 18 30.12 11.58 -12.41
N CYS A 19 31.35 11.76 -11.91
CA CYS A 19 31.67 11.74 -10.48
C CYS A 19 32.39 13.00 -10.00
N LEU A 20 31.67 14.12 -9.86
CA LEU A 20 32.18 15.31 -9.15
C LEU A 20 31.03 16.19 -8.60
N LEU A 21 30.39 15.75 -7.52
CA LEU A 21 29.62 16.59 -6.58
C LEU A 21 29.19 15.79 -5.34
N ILE A 22 30.15 15.42 -4.48
CA ILE A 22 29.86 14.94 -3.11
C ILE A 22 30.72 15.74 -2.13
N VAL A 23 30.10 16.78 -1.56
CA VAL A 23 30.66 17.52 -0.42
C VAL A 23 30.69 16.59 0.79
N LYS A 24 31.85 16.47 1.43
CA LYS A 24 32.01 15.67 2.64
C LYS A 24 32.39 16.57 3.81
N CYS A 25 31.40 17.13 4.48
CA CYS A 25 31.60 17.66 5.82
C CYS A 25 31.91 16.50 6.77
N ASN A 26 33.08 16.53 7.41
CA ASN A 26 33.21 15.93 8.73
C ASN A 26 34.28 16.65 9.54
N THR A 27 33.88 17.19 10.68
CA THR A 27 34.73 17.88 11.66
C THR A 27 35.35 16.87 12.63
N GLY A 28 36.61 17.06 13.02
CA GLY A 28 37.18 16.36 14.17
C GLY A 28 38.65 15.94 14.04
N ASN A 29 39.55 16.77 14.56
CA ASN A 29 40.73 16.44 15.39
C ASN A 29 41.34 15.02 15.26
N GLN A 30 42.58 14.88 14.77
CA GLN A 30 43.78 14.95 15.62
C GLN A 30 45.11 14.71 14.85
N GLU A 31 46.19 15.08 15.51
CA GLU A 31 47.59 15.13 15.10
C GLU A 31 48.27 13.84 14.57
N LYS A 32 49.40 14.09 13.88
CA LYS A 32 50.69 13.36 13.89
C LYS A 32 51.01 12.24 12.89
N ASN A 33 52.21 12.44 12.33
CA ASN A 33 53.22 11.47 11.88
C ASN A 33 52.99 10.74 10.55
N GLU A 34 53.40 11.43 9.48
CA GLU A 34 54.06 10.77 8.35
C GLU A 34 55.35 10.06 8.81
N LYS A 35 55.34 8.73 8.78
CA LYS A 35 56.48 7.85 8.49
C LYS A 35 55.95 6.42 8.51
N ASP A 36 55.46 5.98 7.35
CA ASP A 36 55.48 4.59 6.85
C ASP A 36 54.45 4.39 5.73
N LYS A 37 54.87 4.76 4.50
CA LYS A 37 54.49 4.15 3.19
C LYS A 37 55.08 4.89 1.98
N LYS A 38 56.38 5.18 2.02
CA LYS A 38 57.15 5.19 0.75
C LYS A 38 57.16 3.76 0.19
N VAL A 39 57.18 3.62 -1.14
CA VAL A 39 57.33 2.39 -1.99
C VAL A 39 56.18 2.07 -2.97
N GLN A 40 54.98 2.67 -2.89
CA GLN A 40 53.91 2.45 -3.90
C GLN A 40 53.23 3.71 -4.46
N ILE A 41 54.01 4.74 -4.85
CA ILE A 41 53.46 6.00 -5.42
C ILE A 41 54.03 6.36 -6.82
N ASN A 42 55.20 5.86 -7.21
CA ASN A 42 55.94 6.24 -8.44
C ASN A 42 55.35 5.77 -9.79
N TYR A 43 54.03 5.58 -9.89
CA TYR A 43 53.32 5.43 -11.18
C TYR A 43 51.97 6.19 -11.22
N ALA A 44 51.61 6.88 -10.13
CA ALA A 44 50.39 7.66 -10.02
C ALA A 44 50.63 9.18 -10.05
N GLU A 45 51.88 9.64 -10.00
CA GLU A 45 52.25 11.06 -10.04
C GLU A 45 52.40 11.58 -11.47
N ASP A 46 53.00 10.81 -12.39
CA ASP A 46 53.13 11.20 -13.81
C ASP A 46 51.77 11.37 -14.51
N LEU A 47 50.76 10.58 -14.11
CA LEU A 47 49.38 10.72 -14.61
C LEU A 47 48.61 11.91 -14.01
N LYS A 48 49.08 12.51 -12.90
CA LYS A 48 48.48 13.73 -12.35
C LYS A 48 48.95 14.98 -13.07
N GLN A 49 50.22 15.04 -13.46
CA GLN A 49 50.82 16.24 -14.07
C GLN A 49 50.29 16.54 -15.49
N ALA A 50 49.69 15.56 -16.17
CA ALA A 50 49.24 15.71 -17.56
C ALA A 50 47.83 16.34 -17.73
N PHE A 51 46.97 16.32 -16.71
CA PHE A 51 45.53 16.64 -16.89
C PHE A 51 44.85 17.49 -15.81
N VAL A 52 45.59 18.02 -14.83
CA VAL A 52 45.04 18.92 -13.81
C VAL A 52 45.94 20.15 -13.66
N PRO A 53 45.49 21.37 -14.03
CA PRO A 53 46.08 22.58 -13.50
C PRO A 53 45.66 22.73 -12.04
N ASP A 54 46.62 22.92 -11.13
CA ASP A 54 46.37 23.12 -9.70
C ASP A 54 45.50 24.37 -9.45
N VAL A 55 44.22 24.13 -9.21
CA VAL A 55 43.25 25.13 -8.75
C VAL A 55 42.39 24.48 -7.66
N MET A 56 43.01 24.10 -6.55
CA MET A 56 42.30 24.04 -5.27
C MET A 56 42.09 25.46 -4.77
N PHE A 57 40.85 25.83 -4.47
CA PHE A 57 40.56 27.01 -3.66
C PHE A 57 40.03 26.56 -2.30
N ASP A 58 40.69 27.05 -1.25
CA ASP A 58 40.15 26.99 0.10
C ASP A 58 39.12 28.11 0.27
N PHE A 59 37.95 27.78 0.80
CA PHE A 59 36.83 28.72 0.99
C PHE A 59 36.62 29.07 2.48
N SER A 60 37.65 28.89 3.31
CA SER A 60 37.60 29.11 4.75
C SER A 60 37.36 30.58 5.16
N ASP A 61 37.83 31.55 4.35
CA ASP A 61 38.10 32.91 4.86
C ASP A 61 37.19 34.03 4.28
N GLU A 62 36.45 33.82 3.19
CA GLU A 62 35.59 34.85 2.58
C GLU A 62 34.14 34.80 3.13
N LYS A 63 33.87 35.57 4.19
CA LYS A 63 32.58 35.55 4.93
C LYS A 63 31.32 36.10 4.22
N ASN A 64 31.43 36.66 3.01
CA ASN A 64 30.29 37.17 2.24
C ASN A 64 30.58 37.09 0.73
N ILE A 65 30.36 35.93 0.12
CA ILE A 65 30.39 35.77 -1.35
C ILE A 65 28.95 35.76 -1.86
N THR A 66 28.60 36.63 -2.82
CA THR A 66 27.25 36.63 -3.41
C THR A 66 27.12 35.57 -4.52
N ALA A 67 25.89 35.21 -4.88
CA ALA A 67 25.65 34.23 -5.94
C ALA A 67 26.19 34.69 -7.31
N ASP A 68 26.18 36.00 -7.57
CA ASP A 68 26.67 36.60 -8.80
C ASP A 68 28.22 36.59 -8.86
N ASP A 69 28.91 36.73 -7.72
CA ASP A 69 30.38 36.59 -7.66
C ASP A 69 30.83 35.16 -8.02
N LEU A 70 30.11 34.15 -7.50
CA LEU A 70 30.35 32.75 -7.84
C LEU A 70 30.05 32.46 -9.32
N TYR A 71 28.95 33.02 -9.84
CA TYR A 71 28.59 32.90 -11.26
C TYR A 71 29.67 33.51 -12.16
N ASN A 72 30.10 34.75 -11.88
CA ASN A 72 31.11 35.46 -12.66
C ASN A 72 32.51 34.80 -12.55
N LYS A 73 32.94 34.35 -11.35
CA LYS A 73 34.16 33.56 -11.18
C LYS A 73 34.09 32.24 -11.99
N SER A 74 32.96 31.55 -11.99
CA SER A 74 32.78 30.29 -12.74
C SER A 74 32.80 30.48 -14.27
N LEU A 75 32.22 31.56 -14.78
CA LEU A 75 32.26 31.92 -16.20
C LEU A 75 33.69 32.21 -16.69
N LYS A 76 34.47 32.93 -15.88
CA LYS A 76 35.87 33.26 -16.20
C LYS A 76 36.76 32.01 -16.26
N ILE A 77 36.54 31.05 -15.37
CA ILE A 77 37.21 29.75 -15.38
C ILE A 77 36.82 28.93 -16.62
N LEU A 78 35.55 28.97 -17.05
CA LEU A 78 35.11 28.32 -18.28
C LEU A 78 35.71 28.94 -19.55
N SER A 79 35.95 30.26 -19.59
CA SER A 79 36.67 30.90 -20.70
C SER A 79 38.18 30.61 -20.70
N ASP A 80 38.80 30.43 -19.54
CA ASP A 80 40.22 30.05 -19.45
C ASP A 80 40.44 28.56 -19.79
N MET A 81 39.48 27.68 -19.47
CA MET A 81 39.49 26.30 -19.93
C MET A 81 39.27 26.19 -21.45
N SER A 82 38.36 26.98 -22.02
CA SER A 82 38.11 26.93 -23.48
C SER A 82 39.30 27.48 -24.28
N SER A 83 39.92 28.58 -23.86
CA SER A 83 41.10 29.13 -24.54
C SER A 83 42.29 28.16 -24.52
N LYS A 84 42.55 27.46 -23.41
CA LYS A 84 43.59 26.42 -23.32
C LYS A 84 43.25 25.15 -24.10
N ALA A 85 41.98 24.77 -24.21
CA ALA A 85 41.55 23.64 -25.04
C ALA A 85 41.73 23.93 -26.54
N PHE A 86 41.50 25.18 -26.98
CA PHE A 86 41.65 25.60 -28.38
C PHE A 86 43.12 25.80 -28.82
N THR A 87 44.07 25.99 -27.89
CA THR A 87 45.51 26.02 -28.25
C THR A 87 46.15 24.64 -28.27
N ALA A 88 45.63 23.67 -27.50
CA ALA A 88 46.13 22.29 -27.47
C ALA A 88 45.73 21.45 -28.70
N TYR A 89 44.63 21.81 -29.39
CA TYR A 89 44.19 21.15 -30.62
C TYR A 89 43.84 22.19 -31.69
N SER A 90 44.55 22.17 -32.81
CA SER A 90 44.38 23.06 -33.96
C SER A 90 43.08 22.82 -34.74
N ILE A 91 41.95 23.24 -34.16
CA ILE A 91 40.60 23.05 -34.69
C ILE A 91 39.97 24.41 -35.09
N PRO A 92 39.37 24.56 -36.29
CA PRO A 92 38.82 25.85 -36.73
C PRO A 92 37.61 26.32 -35.90
N GLN A 93 37.62 27.59 -35.49
CA GLN A 93 36.67 28.17 -34.53
C GLN A 93 35.18 28.21 -34.96
N LYS A 94 34.84 27.99 -36.24
CA LYS A 94 33.53 28.42 -36.79
C LYS A 94 32.30 27.55 -36.51
N ASN A 95 32.43 26.33 -35.98
CA ASN A 95 31.29 25.39 -35.91
C ASN A 95 30.67 25.15 -34.51
N PHE A 96 31.13 25.83 -33.45
CA PHE A 96 30.71 25.52 -32.06
C PHE A 96 30.03 26.65 -31.27
N SER A 97 29.84 27.86 -31.83
CA SER A 97 29.17 28.98 -31.11
C SER A 97 27.79 28.59 -30.56
N TRP A 98 26.95 27.98 -31.41
CA TRP A 98 25.57 27.61 -31.09
C TRP A 98 25.44 26.65 -29.89
N PHE A 99 26.45 25.80 -29.66
CA PHE A 99 26.45 24.85 -28.54
C PHE A 99 26.62 25.56 -27.19
N PHE A 100 27.49 26.58 -27.13
CA PHE A 100 27.71 27.36 -25.91
C PHE A 100 26.55 28.33 -25.60
N ASP A 101 25.88 28.85 -26.62
CA ASP A 101 24.68 29.69 -26.44
C ASP A 101 23.52 28.88 -25.86
N ILE A 102 23.30 27.64 -26.33
CA ILE A 102 22.33 26.71 -25.73
C ILE A 102 22.70 26.39 -24.27
N LEU A 103 23.98 26.14 -23.98
CA LEU A 103 24.44 25.85 -22.62
C LEU A 103 24.17 27.03 -21.67
N LYS A 104 24.50 28.26 -22.09
CA LYS A 104 24.16 29.49 -21.35
C LYS A 104 22.66 29.61 -21.08
N HIS A 105 21.82 29.30 -22.06
CA HIS A 105 20.37 29.45 -21.93
C HIS A 105 19.74 28.41 -20.98
N ILE A 106 20.29 27.19 -20.95
CA ILE A 106 19.89 26.15 -20.00
C ILE A 106 20.31 26.54 -18.57
N ILE A 107 21.54 27.02 -18.38
CA ILE A 107 22.08 27.42 -17.07
C ILE A 107 21.30 28.63 -16.50
N SER A 108 21.02 29.66 -17.31
CA SER A 108 20.29 30.84 -16.80
C SER A 108 18.85 30.52 -16.38
N LYS A 109 18.14 29.65 -17.12
CA LYS A 109 16.82 29.16 -16.71
C LYS A 109 16.88 28.29 -15.45
N PHE A 110 17.90 27.44 -15.29
CA PHE A 110 18.02 26.58 -14.10
C PHE A 110 18.33 27.36 -12.81
N ILE A 111 19.09 28.46 -12.90
CA ILE A 111 19.43 29.29 -11.74
C ILE A 111 18.24 30.17 -11.32
N LEU A 112 17.57 30.84 -12.26
CA LEU A 112 16.41 31.70 -11.94
C LEU A 112 15.26 30.93 -11.26
N ILE A 113 15.01 29.68 -11.67
CA ILE A 113 13.96 28.82 -11.08
C ILE A 113 14.27 28.42 -9.62
N ARG A 114 15.53 28.46 -9.18
CA ARG A 114 15.93 28.09 -7.81
C ARG A 114 15.96 29.23 -6.81
N VAL A 115 16.12 30.48 -7.24
CA VAL A 115 16.27 31.62 -6.31
C VAL A 115 14.91 32.17 -5.84
N THR A 116 13.91 32.23 -6.71
CA THR A 116 12.61 32.87 -6.43
C THR A 116 11.65 32.07 -5.54
N SER A 117 12.02 30.87 -5.08
CA SER A 117 11.15 30.00 -4.26
C SER A 117 11.63 29.77 -2.81
N GLN A 118 12.76 30.36 -2.39
CA GLN A 118 13.40 30.05 -1.09
C GLN A 118 13.43 31.16 -0.04
N GLN A 119 13.07 32.41 -0.35
CA GLN A 119 13.19 33.51 0.62
C GLN A 119 11.97 33.65 1.55
N ASP A 120 10.74 33.58 1.03
CA ASP A 120 9.54 33.89 1.83
C ASP A 120 9.09 32.79 2.81
N THR A 121 9.62 31.56 2.70
CA THR A 121 9.23 30.43 3.57
C THR A 121 10.12 30.22 4.79
N LYS A 122 11.37 30.72 4.78
CA LYS A 122 12.35 30.42 5.84
C LYS A 122 12.17 31.24 7.12
N ILE A 123 11.68 32.46 7.02
CA ILE A 123 11.61 33.42 8.14
C ILE A 123 10.62 32.92 9.22
N GLY A 124 9.46 32.39 8.83
CA GLY A 124 8.46 31.85 9.77
C GLY A 124 8.78 30.48 10.39
N LEU A 125 9.75 29.72 9.84
CA LEU A 125 10.14 28.40 10.36
C LEU A 125 11.13 28.52 11.52
N HIS A 126 12.11 29.44 11.44
CA HIS A 126 13.09 29.65 12.50
C HIS A 126 12.44 30.11 13.82
N GLU A 127 11.45 31.01 13.74
CA GLU A 127 10.83 31.58 14.94
C GLU A 127 10.01 30.54 15.71
N LYS A 128 9.24 29.68 15.01
CA LYS A 128 8.51 28.55 15.61
C LYS A 128 9.46 27.51 16.24
N GLY A 129 10.55 27.17 15.55
CA GLY A 129 11.59 26.29 16.10
C GLY A 129 12.19 26.81 17.41
N SER A 130 12.40 28.13 17.53
CA SER A 130 12.93 28.75 18.76
C SER A 130 12.03 28.55 19.98
N LYS A 131 10.70 28.59 19.81
CA LYS A 131 9.72 28.43 20.89
C LYS A 131 9.63 26.97 21.34
N VAL A 132 9.60 26.02 20.39
CA VAL A 132 9.61 24.58 20.67
C VAL A 132 10.90 24.16 21.38
N MET A 133 12.05 24.70 20.99
CA MET A 133 13.33 24.42 21.67
C MET A 133 13.36 24.94 23.12
N LYS A 134 12.81 26.14 23.38
CA LYS A 134 12.64 26.67 24.75
C LYS A 134 11.68 25.82 25.59
N ALA A 135 10.56 25.39 25.01
CA ALA A 135 9.62 24.49 25.69
C ALA A 135 10.27 23.13 26.01
N SER A 136 11.03 22.54 25.09
CA SER A 136 11.72 21.27 25.31
C SER A 136 12.81 21.35 26.39
N SER A 137 13.47 22.51 26.58
CA SER A 137 14.44 22.70 27.66
C SER A 137 13.77 22.94 29.02
N MET A 138 12.61 23.60 29.05
CA MET A 138 11.78 23.69 30.26
C MET A 138 11.24 22.31 30.69
N LEU A 139 10.75 21.51 29.73
CA LEU A 139 10.30 20.14 30.00
C LEU A 139 11.44 19.24 30.52
N LYS A 140 12.66 19.37 30.00
CA LYS A 140 13.83 18.64 30.53
C LYS A 140 14.13 19.01 31.97
N LYS A 141 14.12 20.30 32.32
CA LYS A 141 14.27 20.76 33.71
C LYS A 141 13.17 20.20 34.61
N ALA A 142 11.92 20.16 34.14
CA ALA A 142 10.82 19.57 34.90
C ALA A 142 11.00 18.05 35.10
N ALA A 143 11.47 17.32 34.08
CA ALA A 143 11.80 15.90 34.17
C ALA A 143 12.98 15.62 35.13
N GLU A 144 14.02 16.46 35.10
CA GLU A 144 15.15 16.46 36.04
C GLU A 144 14.68 16.73 37.48
N MET A 145 13.66 17.57 37.67
CA MET A 145 12.96 17.79 38.95
C MET A 145 12.00 16.64 39.35
N GLY A 146 11.96 15.55 38.58
CA GLY A 146 11.16 14.35 38.90
C GLY A 146 9.73 14.35 38.34
N ASN A 147 9.35 15.29 37.48
CA ASN A 147 8.00 15.33 36.91
C ASN A 147 7.79 14.22 35.85
N ASN A 148 6.87 13.29 36.15
CA ASN A 148 6.57 12.13 35.31
C ASN A 148 5.84 12.48 34.01
N ASP A 149 4.97 13.50 34.01
CA ASP A 149 4.24 13.94 32.81
C ASP A 149 5.19 14.65 31.83
N ALA A 150 6.19 15.37 32.35
CA ALA A 150 7.25 15.96 31.55
C ALA A 150 8.13 14.88 30.89
N LEU A 151 8.47 13.80 31.61
CA LEU A 151 9.14 12.62 31.03
C LEU A 151 8.30 11.96 29.93
N TYR A 152 7.01 11.73 30.19
CA TYR A 152 6.07 11.17 29.22
C TYR A 152 6.03 12.02 27.93
N LEU A 153 5.82 13.33 28.07
CA LEU A 153 5.71 14.25 26.94
C LEU A 153 7.03 14.35 26.15
N LEU A 154 8.19 14.34 26.82
CA LEU A 154 9.50 14.28 26.14
C LEU A 154 9.68 12.98 25.34
N GLY A 155 9.20 11.85 25.88
CA GLY A 155 9.13 10.57 25.18
C GLY A 155 8.28 10.67 23.91
N ASP A 156 7.02 11.10 24.04
CA ASP A 156 6.07 11.26 22.92
C ASP A 156 6.59 12.24 21.85
N MET A 157 7.17 13.37 22.25
CA MET A 157 7.77 14.36 21.34
C MET A 157 8.95 13.79 20.54
N HIS A 158 9.80 12.99 21.18
CA HIS A 158 10.93 12.33 20.52
C HIS A 158 10.54 11.10 19.69
N PHE A 159 9.42 10.44 20.04
CA PHE A 159 8.91 9.25 19.36
C PHE A 159 8.11 9.62 18.12
N TYR A 160 7.05 10.43 18.25
CA TYR A 160 6.17 10.78 17.13
C TYR A 160 6.70 11.94 16.27
N GLY A 161 7.55 12.82 16.84
CA GLY A 161 7.98 14.06 16.20
C GLY A 161 6.93 15.19 16.28
N ASN A 162 6.04 15.12 17.28
CA ASN A 162 4.98 16.12 17.50
C ASN A 162 5.56 17.53 17.70
N PHE A 163 4.76 18.55 17.36
CA PHE A 163 5.12 19.97 17.45
C PHE A 163 6.37 20.36 16.63
N SER A 164 6.68 19.62 15.55
CA SER A 164 7.89 19.78 14.73
C SER A 164 9.20 19.58 15.51
N HIS A 165 9.16 18.83 16.61
CA HIS A 165 10.33 18.50 17.41
C HIS A 165 11.25 17.49 16.69
N PRO A 166 12.60 17.62 16.79
CA PRO A 166 13.52 16.68 16.15
C PRO A 166 13.37 15.25 16.69
N LEU A 167 13.30 14.32 15.75
CA LEU A 167 13.15 12.88 16.01
C LEU A 167 14.40 12.26 16.60
N ASN A 168 14.22 11.46 17.66
CA ASN A 168 15.30 10.65 18.25
C ASN A 168 14.71 9.46 19.01
N MET A 169 14.65 8.31 18.35
CA MET A 169 14.08 7.07 18.89
C MET A 169 14.81 6.56 20.13
N TYR A 170 16.14 6.69 20.19
CA TYR A 170 16.93 6.27 21.36
C TYR A 170 16.59 7.11 22.60
N ARG A 171 16.45 8.43 22.46
CA ARG A 171 16.00 9.30 23.57
C ARG A 171 14.55 8.99 23.99
N ALA A 172 13.66 8.73 23.04
CA ALA A 172 12.30 8.30 23.36
C ALA A 172 12.31 7.00 24.20
N PHE A 173 13.07 5.99 23.77
CA PHE A 173 13.26 4.74 24.52
C PHE A 173 13.77 4.99 25.95
N LEU A 174 14.78 5.84 26.13
CA LEU A 174 15.29 6.18 27.46
C LEU A 174 14.22 6.83 28.35
N PHE A 175 13.48 7.82 27.85
CA PHE A 175 12.43 8.48 28.64
C PHE A 175 11.27 7.55 29.01
N TYR A 176 10.83 6.67 28.08
CA TYR A 176 9.83 5.66 28.43
C TYR A 176 10.36 4.62 29.43
N LYS A 177 11.64 4.25 29.33
CA LYS A 177 12.28 3.32 30.27
C LYS A 177 12.29 3.92 31.68
N GLU A 178 12.81 5.13 31.82
CA GLU A 178 12.84 5.87 33.09
C GLU A 178 11.43 6.05 33.69
N LEU A 179 10.44 6.40 32.86
CA LEU A 179 9.05 6.56 33.29
C LEU A 179 8.41 5.22 33.74
N ALA A 180 8.65 4.13 33.01
CA ALA A 180 8.17 2.80 33.36
C ALA A 180 8.82 2.26 34.65
N GLU A 181 10.11 2.54 34.87
CA GLU A 181 10.83 2.19 36.10
C GLU A 181 10.36 2.99 37.32
N ARG A 182 10.00 4.28 37.15
CA ARG A 182 9.50 5.13 38.23
C ARG A 182 8.04 4.91 38.62
N THR A 183 7.17 4.71 37.64
CA THR A 183 5.70 4.78 37.82
C THR A 183 4.95 3.53 37.38
N GLY A 184 5.58 2.66 36.60
CA GLY A 184 4.88 1.54 35.95
C GLY A 184 3.91 1.94 34.84
N ASN A 185 3.86 3.21 34.40
CA ASN A 185 2.86 3.74 33.45
C ASN A 185 2.58 2.80 32.26
N ALA A 186 1.32 2.37 32.11
CA ALA A 186 0.88 1.42 31.09
C ALA A 186 1.26 1.82 29.65
N THR A 187 1.20 3.11 29.29
CA THR A 187 1.52 3.59 27.93
C THR A 187 3.03 3.59 27.70
N ALA A 188 3.83 3.93 28.72
CA ALA A 188 5.28 3.80 28.65
C ALA A 188 5.70 2.34 28.48
N GLN A 189 5.10 1.42 29.23
CA GLN A 189 5.32 -0.03 29.09
C GLN A 189 4.87 -0.55 27.71
N LEU A 190 3.72 -0.12 27.19
CA LEU A 190 3.28 -0.44 25.83
C LEU A 190 4.34 -0.03 24.80
N ASN A 191 4.84 1.21 24.89
CA ASN A 191 5.84 1.73 23.95
C ASN A 191 7.17 0.98 24.06
N LEU A 192 7.65 0.66 25.27
CA LEU A 192 8.81 -0.22 25.48
C LEU A 192 8.60 -1.60 24.87
N GLY A 193 7.41 -2.19 25.02
CA GLY A 193 7.03 -3.43 24.36
C GLY A 193 7.19 -3.36 22.85
N LEU A 194 6.79 -2.25 22.22
CA LEU A 194 6.99 -2.01 20.78
C LEU A 194 8.47 -1.87 20.39
N PHE A 195 9.28 -1.16 21.19
CA PHE A 195 10.73 -1.07 20.97
C PHE A 195 11.39 -2.46 20.92
N TYR A 196 11.11 -3.32 21.91
CA TYR A 196 11.63 -4.69 21.95
C TYR A 196 10.98 -5.61 20.90
N ALA A 197 9.70 -5.42 20.55
CA ALA A 197 9.00 -6.25 19.55
C ALA A 197 9.61 -6.14 18.15
N VAL A 198 10.14 -4.97 17.80
CA VAL A 198 10.61 -4.62 16.46
C VAL A 198 12.12 -4.54 16.40
N GLY A 199 12.77 -3.99 17.44
CA GLY A 199 14.16 -3.52 17.36
C GLY A 199 14.26 -2.21 16.58
N ILE A 200 13.48 -1.19 16.98
CA ILE A 200 13.43 0.13 16.31
C ILE A 200 14.80 0.84 16.31
N VAL A 201 15.61 0.57 17.32
CA VAL A 201 16.83 1.30 17.68
C VAL A 201 18.00 0.32 17.63
N ASP A 202 19.12 0.70 17.01
CA ASP A 202 20.28 -0.20 16.81
C ASP A 202 20.85 -0.75 18.13
N GLU A 203 20.83 0.07 19.19
CA GLU A 203 21.27 -0.30 20.54
C GLU A 203 20.27 -1.23 21.29
N VAL A 204 19.04 -1.39 20.79
CA VAL A 204 17.96 -2.16 21.42
C VAL A 204 17.57 -3.32 20.50
N PRO A 205 18.26 -4.47 20.55
CA PRO A 205 17.96 -5.60 19.69
C PRO A 205 16.56 -6.17 19.96
N ARG A 206 15.96 -6.72 18.91
CA ARG A 206 14.63 -7.32 18.95
C ARG A 206 14.56 -8.51 19.92
N ASP A 207 13.70 -8.39 20.93
CA ASP A 207 13.49 -9.36 22.01
C ASP A 207 11.99 -9.60 22.21
N GLN A 208 11.47 -10.73 21.75
CA GLN A 208 10.04 -11.04 21.87
C GLN A 208 9.61 -11.37 23.30
N ALA A 209 10.52 -11.87 24.15
CA ALA A 209 10.18 -12.24 25.52
C ALA A 209 9.99 -10.99 26.39
N LYS A 210 10.92 -10.01 26.29
CA LYS A 210 10.74 -8.70 26.90
C LYS A 210 9.52 -7.96 26.35
N ALA A 211 9.31 -8.00 25.03
CA ALA A 211 8.13 -7.39 24.43
C ALA A 211 6.83 -7.94 25.04
N LEU A 212 6.70 -9.28 25.12
CA LEU A 212 5.53 -9.93 25.72
C LEU A 212 5.35 -9.52 27.20
N LEU A 213 6.43 -9.50 27.98
CA LEU A 213 6.41 -9.09 29.39
C LEU A 213 5.87 -7.66 29.58
N TYR A 214 6.37 -6.70 28.81
CA TYR A 214 5.89 -5.31 28.88
C TYR A 214 4.44 -5.16 28.41
N PHE A 215 4.01 -5.92 27.40
CA PHE A 215 2.59 -5.95 27.00
C PHE A 215 1.70 -6.55 28.10
N VAL A 216 2.14 -7.59 28.82
CA VAL A 216 1.41 -8.15 29.98
C VAL A 216 1.26 -7.12 31.10
N PHE A 217 2.33 -6.40 31.47
CA PHE A 217 2.22 -5.36 32.50
C PHE A 217 1.29 -4.21 32.07
N SER A 218 1.37 -3.76 30.81
CA SER A 218 0.49 -2.72 30.27
C SER A 218 -0.98 -3.17 30.22
N ALA A 219 -1.24 -4.42 29.82
CA ALA A 219 -2.58 -5.01 29.79
C ALA A 219 -3.14 -5.25 31.21
N SER A 220 -2.30 -5.55 32.20
CA SER A 220 -2.73 -5.71 33.60
C SER A 220 -3.29 -4.40 34.20
N GLN A 221 -2.87 -3.25 33.66
CA GLN A 221 -3.41 -1.92 33.98
C GLN A 221 -4.63 -1.56 33.11
N GLY A 222 -5.17 -2.49 32.33
CA GLY A 222 -6.37 -2.33 31.52
C GLY A 222 -6.16 -1.59 30.18
N ASN A 223 -4.93 -1.41 29.72
CA ASN A 223 -4.64 -0.74 28.45
C ASN A 223 -5.16 -1.56 27.26
N ILE A 224 -6.19 -1.04 26.59
CA ILE A 224 -6.90 -1.68 25.47
C ILE A 224 -5.94 -2.09 24.33
N ARG A 225 -4.94 -1.26 24.01
CA ARG A 225 -3.97 -1.58 22.95
C ARG A 225 -3.12 -2.79 23.34
N ALA A 226 -2.68 -2.86 24.59
CA ALA A 226 -1.87 -3.97 25.09
C ALA A 226 -2.68 -5.27 25.18
N GLU A 227 -3.92 -5.21 25.68
CA GLU A 227 -4.84 -6.37 25.68
C GLU A 227 -5.07 -6.91 24.25
N MET A 228 -5.29 -6.03 23.27
CA MET A 228 -5.46 -6.42 21.87
C MET A 228 -4.18 -7.02 21.25
N ILE A 229 -3.01 -6.44 21.54
CA ILE A 229 -1.70 -7.00 21.13
C ILE A 229 -1.51 -8.40 21.71
N LEU A 230 -1.85 -8.63 22.99
CA LEU A 230 -1.76 -9.96 23.62
C LEU A 230 -2.74 -10.95 22.97
N GLY A 231 -3.99 -10.55 22.75
CA GLY A 231 -4.98 -11.36 22.03
C GLY A 231 -4.45 -11.82 20.67
N TYR A 232 -3.88 -10.91 19.89
CA TYR A 232 -3.26 -11.21 18.61
C TYR A 232 -2.03 -12.12 18.71
N ARG A 233 -1.17 -11.89 19.71
CA ARG A 233 0.06 -12.66 19.94
C ARG A 233 -0.23 -14.10 20.36
N TYR A 234 -1.18 -14.34 21.26
CA TYR A 234 -1.61 -15.70 21.62
C TYR A 234 -2.36 -16.39 20.47
N TYR A 235 -3.14 -15.65 19.67
CA TYR A 235 -3.83 -16.19 18.51
C TYR A 235 -2.88 -16.72 17.42
N LEU A 236 -1.74 -16.05 17.18
CA LEU A 236 -0.75 -16.46 16.17
C LEU A 236 0.50 -17.17 16.72
N GLY A 237 0.68 -17.26 18.04
CA GLY A 237 1.88 -17.83 18.66
C GLY A 237 3.14 -16.96 18.54
N ILE A 238 3.02 -15.63 18.72
CA ILE A 238 4.13 -14.67 18.53
C ILE A 238 4.83 -14.39 19.87
N GLY A 239 5.91 -15.14 20.15
CA GLY A 239 6.68 -15.03 21.39
C GLY A 239 6.05 -15.73 22.59
N ALA A 240 4.91 -16.40 22.36
CA ALA A 240 4.17 -17.23 23.30
C ALA A 240 3.65 -18.48 22.54
N PRO A 241 3.33 -19.60 23.22
CA PRO A 241 2.62 -20.70 22.59
C PRO A 241 1.26 -20.22 22.05
N GLN A 242 0.81 -20.82 20.95
CA GLN A 242 -0.49 -20.49 20.37
C GLN A 242 -1.61 -21.00 21.30
N SER A 243 -2.54 -20.13 21.66
CA SER A 243 -3.72 -20.48 22.46
C SER A 243 -4.92 -19.63 22.03
N CYS A 244 -5.98 -20.29 21.57
CA CYS A 244 -7.21 -19.62 21.19
C CYS A 244 -8.01 -19.17 22.42
N GLN A 245 -7.90 -19.87 23.55
CA GLN A 245 -8.66 -19.59 24.77
C GLN A 245 -8.18 -18.29 25.42
N THR A 246 -6.88 -18.13 25.64
CA THR A 246 -6.32 -16.88 26.18
C THR A 246 -6.50 -15.73 25.21
N ALA A 247 -6.41 -15.98 23.89
CA ALA A 247 -6.75 -14.97 22.88
C ALA A 247 -8.21 -14.51 22.99
N ALA A 248 -9.16 -15.45 23.13
CA ALA A 248 -10.58 -15.14 23.30
C ALA A 248 -10.84 -14.34 24.58
N GLU A 249 -10.17 -14.66 25.70
CA GLU A 249 -10.28 -13.89 26.95
C GLU A 249 -9.81 -12.44 26.81
N TYR A 250 -8.66 -12.20 26.18
CA TYR A 250 -8.16 -10.84 25.94
C TYR A 250 -9.06 -10.07 24.97
N TYR A 251 -9.46 -10.68 23.84
CA TYR A 251 -10.37 -10.04 22.89
C TYR A 251 -11.77 -9.81 23.48
N LYS A 252 -12.26 -10.66 24.38
CA LYS A 252 -13.50 -10.45 25.12
C LYS A 252 -13.41 -9.23 26.04
N LYS A 253 -12.37 -9.13 26.87
CA LYS A 253 -12.15 -7.95 27.74
C LYS A 253 -12.11 -6.63 26.96
N VAL A 254 -11.53 -6.64 25.77
CA VAL A 254 -11.51 -5.50 24.85
C VAL A 254 -12.90 -5.25 24.26
N ALA A 255 -13.57 -6.29 23.74
CA ALA A 255 -14.89 -6.17 23.14
C ALA A 255 -15.96 -5.68 24.13
N ASP A 256 -15.96 -6.17 25.37
CA ASP A 256 -16.89 -5.74 26.42
C ASP A 256 -16.76 -4.22 26.68
N LYS A 257 -15.53 -3.73 26.94
CA LYS A 257 -15.23 -2.28 27.10
C LYS A 257 -15.64 -1.43 25.89
N LEU A 258 -15.51 -1.98 24.68
CA LEU A 258 -15.84 -1.28 23.44
C LEU A 258 -17.33 -1.29 23.13
N MET A 259 -18.06 -2.34 23.53
CA MET A 259 -19.52 -2.37 23.47
C MET A 259 -20.13 -1.39 24.47
N ASP A 260 -19.60 -1.29 25.70
CA ASP A 260 -20.00 -0.25 26.66
C ASP A 260 -19.83 1.17 26.07
N TYR A 261 -18.69 1.42 25.41
CA TYR A 261 -18.46 2.68 24.69
C TYR A 261 -19.44 2.88 23.52
N TYR A 262 -19.69 1.85 22.71
CA TYR A 262 -20.63 1.89 21.59
C TYR A 262 -22.06 2.20 22.04
N ASP A 263 -22.51 1.57 23.13
CA ASP A 263 -23.82 1.74 23.73
C ASP A 263 -23.98 3.07 24.50
N SER A 264 -22.89 3.69 24.97
CA SER A 264 -22.91 5.07 25.49
C SER A 264 -23.20 6.14 24.43
N GLY A 265 -23.26 5.73 23.15
CA GLY A 265 -23.59 6.60 22.03
C GLY A 265 -25.07 7.03 21.96
N PRO A 266 -25.42 7.80 20.92
CA PRO A 266 -26.82 8.09 20.61
C PRO A 266 -27.58 6.80 20.24
N PRO A 267 -28.92 6.77 20.31
CA PRO A 267 -29.72 5.58 20.00
C PRO A 267 -29.36 4.91 18.67
N GLY A 268 -29.09 3.59 18.72
CA GLY A 268 -28.49 2.84 17.62
C GLY A 268 -26.95 2.85 17.60
N GLY A 269 -26.32 3.26 18.71
CA GLY A 269 -24.89 3.20 18.96
C GLY A 269 -24.04 4.29 18.29
N ILE A 270 -22.77 4.36 18.68
CA ILE A 270 -21.80 5.29 18.08
C ILE A 270 -21.60 5.00 16.57
N THR A 271 -21.43 6.05 15.76
CA THR A 271 -21.07 5.88 14.34
C THR A 271 -19.70 5.21 14.24
N LEU A 272 -19.67 3.98 13.72
CA LEU A 272 -18.42 3.23 13.59
C LEU A 272 -17.41 3.97 12.69
N PRO A 273 -16.10 3.91 13.00
CA PRO A 273 -15.06 4.40 12.11
C PRO A 273 -15.07 3.67 10.76
N ARG A 274 -14.43 4.30 9.77
CA ARG A 274 -14.29 3.74 8.41
C ARG A 274 -13.48 2.44 8.44
N ILE A 275 -13.57 1.67 7.36
CA ILE A 275 -12.68 0.51 7.19
C ILE A 275 -11.27 1.07 6.94
N PRO A 276 -10.23 0.62 7.68
CA PRO A 276 -8.87 1.12 7.51
C PRO A 276 -8.39 1.03 6.06
N ARG A 277 -7.79 2.12 5.58
CA ARG A 277 -7.28 2.25 4.22
C ARG A 277 -5.92 1.56 4.08
N LYS A 278 -5.70 0.85 2.98
CA LYS A 278 -4.39 0.33 2.59
C LYS A 278 -3.72 1.30 1.62
N PHE A 279 -2.55 1.83 1.97
CA PHE A 279 -1.89 2.91 1.22
C PHE A 279 -1.41 2.50 -0.17
N ALA A 280 -1.18 1.20 -0.41
CA ALA A 280 -0.85 0.72 -1.74
C ALA A 280 -2.07 0.71 -2.67
N ASP A 281 -3.29 0.52 -2.16
CA ASP A 281 -4.54 0.50 -2.95
C ASP A 281 -4.72 1.78 -3.78
N ASP A 282 -4.25 2.92 -3.25
CA ASP A 282 -4.28 4.24 -3.87
C ASP A 282 -3.45 4.33 -5.17
N LYS A 283 -2.50 3.41 -5.34
CA LYS A 283 -1.60 3.32 -6.51
C LYS A 283 -1.93 2.09 -7.38
N GLY A 284 -3.15 1.56 -7.25
CA GLY A 284 -3.58 0.33 -7.88
C GLY A 284 -3.16 -0.96 -7.16
N GLY A 285 -2.53 -0.86 -5.98
CA GLY A 285 -1.97 -1.97 -5.21
C GLY A 285 -0.44 -2.06 -5.27
N ILE A 286 0.14 -3.10 -4.67
CA ILE A 286 1.61 -3.21 -4.49
C ILE A 286 2.37 -3.39 -5.81
N TYR A 287 1.71 -3.92 -6.84
CA TYR A 287 2.28 -4.15 -8.16
C TYR A 287 1.82 -3.11 -9.18
N GLY A 288 1.00 -2.14 -8.77
CA GLY A 288 0.32 -1.20 -9.66
C GLY A 288 -1.05 -1.70 -10.15
N GLU A 289 -1.71 -0.85 -10.93
CA GLU A 289 -3.01 -1.10 -11.54
C GLU A 289 -2.98 -2.31 -12.49
N GLY A 290 -4.02 -3.14 -12.43
CA GLY A 290 -4.19 -4.34 -13.26
C GLY A 290 -3.30 -5.55 -12.90
N ALA A 291 -2.22 -5.33 -12.14
CA ALA A 291 -1.34 -6.40 -11.65
C ALA A 291 -1.71 -6.88 -10.24
N SER A 292 -2.21 -5.99 -9.38
CA SER A 292 -2.60 -6.32 -8.00
C SER A 292 -4.05 -6.80 -7.92
N VAL A 293 -4.39 -7.65 -6.94
CA VAL A 293 -5.77 -8.15 -6.75
C VAL A 293 -6.76 -7.00 -6.48
N VAL A 294 -6.30 -5.95 -5.78
CA VAL A 294 -7.10 -4.76 -5.48
C VAL A 294 -7.61 -4.01 -6.73
N SER A 295 -6.89 -4.09 -7.86
CA SER A 295 -7.22 -3.38 -9.10
C SER A 295 -7.68 -4.29 -10.25
N SER A 296 -7.35 -5.59 -10.24
CA SER A 296 -7.75 -6.56 -11.28
C SER A 296 -8.87 -7.52 -10.85
N GLY A 297 -9.09 -7.68 -9.54
CA GLY A 297 -9.97 -8.70 -8.98
C GLY A 297 -11.46 -8.51 -9.28
N ALA A 298 -12.25 -9.58 -9.15
CA ALA A 298 -13.70 -9.54 -9.34
C ALA A 298 -14.40 -8.51 -8.43
N GLU A 299 -13.90 -8.31 -7.20
CA GLU A 299 -14.40 -7.29 -6.27
C GLU A 299 -14.16 -5.86 -6.74
N TYR A 300 -13.06 -5.58 -7.44
CA TYR A 300 -12.84 -4.29 -8.08
C TYR A 300 -13.84 -4.06 -9.21
N ARG A 301 -14.06 -5.08 -10.06
CA ARG A 301 -15.07 -5.04 -11.14
C ARG A 301 -16.48 -4.76 -10.60
N LYS A 302 -16.88 -5.36 -9.46
CA LYS A 302 -18.14 -5.03 -8.78
C LYS A 302 -18.17 -3.59 -8.26
N LYS A 303 -17.09 -3.13 -7.60
CA LYS A 303 -16.97 -1.77 -7.02
C LYS A 303 -16.88 -0.64 -8.05
N LYS A 304 -16.55 -0.95 -9.31
CA LYS A 304 -16.55 -0.01 -10.44
C LYS A 304 -17.96 0.58 -10.74
N LYS A 305 -19.04 -0.03 -10.23
CA LYS A 305 -20.40 0.52 -10.29
C LYS A 305 -20.58 1.69 -9.27
N LEU A 306 -20.58 2.91 -9.81
CA LEU A 306 -20.84 4.23 -9.20
C LEU A 306 -20.36 4.46 -7.75
N VAL A 307 -21.04 3.89 -6.75
CA VAL A 307 -20.87 4.21 -5.31
C VAL A 307 -19.51 3.75 -4.77
N GLY A 308 -18.97 2.64 -5.27
CA GLY A 308 -17.65 2.14 -4.87
C GLY A 308 -16.48 3.03 -5.32
N LYS A 309 -16.69 3.86 -6.35
CA LYS A 309 -15.69 4.83 -6.83
C LYS A 309 -15.45 5.91 -5.77
N ILE A 310 -16.53 6.51 -5.25
CA ILE A 310 -16.55 7.72 -4.40
C ILE A 310 -15.71 7.59 -3.12
N ILE A 311 -15.50 6.36 -2.61
CA ILE A 311 -14.79 6.12 -1.35
C ILE A 311 -13.26 6.23 -1.51
N ARG A 312 -12.72 6.10 -2.73
CA ARG A 312 -11.28 6.00 -3.02
C ARG A 312 -10.71 7.09 -3.94
N ILE A 313 -11.56 7.98 -4.44
CA ILE A 313 -11.17 9.10 -5.31
C ILE A 313 -10.19 10.04 -4.57
N GLU A 314 -9.14 10.51 -5.25
CA GLU A 314 -8.19 11.47 -4.66
C GLU A 314 -8.88 12.78 -4.27
N LYS A 315 -8.35 13.50 -3.27
CA LYS A 315 -8.95 14.76 -2.79
C LYS A 315 -9.32 15.75 -3.90
N LYS A 316 -8.43 15.95 -4.89
CA LYS A 316 -8.66 16.86 -6.02
C LYS A 316 -9.77 16.38 -6.96
N GLU A 317 -9.84 15.08 -7.20
CA GLU A 317 -10.92 14.49 -8.00
C GLU A 317 -12.25 14.50 -7.23
N MET A 318 -12.22 14.40 -5.89
CA MET A 318 -13.39 14.51 -5.02
C MET A 318 -13.99 15.91 -5.02
N ASP A 319 -13.16 16.96 -5.02
CA ASP A 319 -13.64 18.35 -5.11
C ASP A 319 -14.36 18.56 -6.45
N ASN A 320 -13.74 18.17 -7.58
CA ASN A 320 -14.37 18.20 -8.91
C ASN A 320 -15.68 17.37 -8.98
N TYR A 321 -15.73 16.23 -8.30
CA TYR A 321 -16.92 15.38 -8.21
C TYR A 321 -18.05 16.07 -7.44
N ILE A 322 -17.75 16.67 -6.29
CA ILE A 322 -18.72 17.42 -5.49
C ILE A 322 -19.27 18.60 -6.30
N ASP A 323 -18.41 19.35 -6.99
CA ASP A 323 -18.81 20.47 -7.83
C ASP A 323 -19.76 20.02 -8.95
N TYR A 324 -19.40 18.96 -9.70
CA TYR A 324 -20.25 18.39 -10.75
C TYR A 324 -21.63 17.95 -10.24
N TYR A 325 -21.68 17.18 -9.14
CA TYR A 325 -22.97 16.74 -8.58
C TYR A 325 -23.74 17.90 -7.93
N SER A 326 -23.06 18.94 -7.42
CA SER A 326 -23.74 20.11 -6.85
C SER A 326 -24.47 20.92 -7.91
N TYR A 327 -23.85 21.11 -9.07
CA TYR A 327 -24.48 21.73 -10.25
C TYR A 327 -25.71 20.95 -10.73
N ILE A 328 -25.66 19.61 -10.72
CA ILE A 328 -26.82 18.77 -11.07
C ILE A 328 -27.91 18.83 -9.98
N ALA A 329 -27.51 18.81 -8.71
CA ALA A 329 -28.43 18.97 -7.58
C ALA A 329 -29.12 20.35 -7.56
N GLU A 330 -28.47 21.40 -8.06
CA GLU A 330 -29.05 22.74 -8.24
C GLU A 330 -30.09 22.81 -9.36
N LYS A 331 -29.96 21.99 -10.41
CA LYS A 331 -31.00 21.79 -11.44
C LYS A 331 -32.24 21.06 -10.92
N GLY A 332 -32.24 20.61 -9.65
CA GLY A 332 -33.37 19.97 -9.00
C GLY A 332 -33.38 18.44 -9.09
N ASP A 333 -32.30 17.81 -9.58
CA ASP A 333 -32.21 16.35 -9.57
C ASP A 333 -32.17 15.79 -8.14
N VAL A 334 -33.07 14.84 -7.87
CA VAL A 334 -33.21 14.20 -6.56
C VAL A 334 -32.09 13.19 -6.32
N GLU A 335 -31.60 12.49 -7.34
CA GLU A 335 -30.54 11.49 -7.16
C GLU A 335 -29.22 12.16 -6.76
N ALA A 336 -28.80 13.22 -7.47
CA ALA A 336 -27.64 14.02 -7.10
C ALA A 336 -27.77 14.69 -5.72
N GLN A 337 -28.93 15.26 -5.37
CA GLN A 337 -29.17 15.81 -4.03
C GLN A 337 -29.04 14.74 -2.94
N LEU A 338 -29.56 13.54 -3.18
CA LEU A 338 -29.55 12.41 -2.25
C LEU A 338 -28.14 11.83 -2.10
N LEU A 339 -27.39 11.74 -3.19
CA LEU A 339 -26.00 11.30 -3.21
C LEU A 339 -25.09 12.27 -2.45
N LEU A 340 -25.22 13.59 -2.68
CA LEU A 340 -24.51 14.60 -1.89
C LEU A 340 -24.93 14.60 -0.43
N GLY A 341 -26.23 14.46 -0.14
CA GLY A 341 -26.75 14.33 1.22
C GLY A 341 -26.09 13.18 1.98
N LYS A 342 -26.02 11.99 1.36
CA LYS A 342 -25.30 10.81 1.87
C LYS A 342 -23.80 11.07 2.02
N LEU A 343 -23.19 11.72 1.02
CA LEU A 343 -21.76 12.00 0.99
C LEU A 343 -21.34 12.92 2.14
N PHE A 344 -22.09 13.98 2.42
CA PHE A 344 -21.84 14.87 3.55
C PHE A 344 -22.21 14.23 4.90
N TYR A 345 -23.14 13.28 4.95
CA TYR A 345 -23.51 12.55 6.17
C TYR A 345 -22.41 11.56 6.62
N LEU A 346 -21.90 10.76 5.68
CA LEU A 346 -20.90 9.71 5.93
C LEU A 346 -19.44 10.23 5.84
N GLY A 347 -19.20 11.19 4.94
CA GLY A 347 -17.87 11.67 4.53
C GLY A 347 -17.06 10.63 3.75
N THR A 348 -15.96 11.06 3.13
CA THR A 348 -14.96 10.21 2.43
C THR A 348 -13.58 10.37 3.08
N SER A 349 -12.57 9.57 2.69
CA SER A 349 -11.20 9.69 3.26
C SER A 349 -10.74 11.14 3.34
N SER A 350 -10.86 11.86 2.23
CA SER A 350 -10.41 13.25 2.10
C SER A 350 -11.46 14.31 2.50
N MET A 351 -12.66 13.92 2.97
CA MET A 351 -13.73 14.84 3.38
C MET A 351 -14.37 14.46 4.72
N GLU A 352 -14.32 15.38 5.66
CA GLU A 352 -14.98 15.26 6.97
C GLU A 352 -16.52 15.35 6.87
N ARG A 353 -17.19 14.84 7.89
CA ARG A 353 -18.67 14.81 7.96
C ARG A 353 -19.24 16.22 8.14
N ASN A 354 -20.22 16.59 7.33
CA ASN A 354 -20.90 17.89 7.39
C ASN A 354 -22.42 17.72 7.46
N PHE A 355 -22.91 17.46 8.67
CA PHE A 355 -24.34 17.29 8.93
C PHE A 355 -25.18 18.51 8.51
N LYS A 356 -24.65 19.74 8.59
CA LYS A 356 -25.40 20.96 8.19
C LYS A 356 -25.68 21.00 6.69
N LYS A 357 -24.68 20.68 5.85
CA LYS A 357 -24.87 20.54 4.40
C LYS A 357 -25.79 19.35 4.09
N SER A 358 -25.53 18.20 4.70
CA SER A 358 -26.35 16.99 4.52
C SER A 358 -27.85 17.24 4.80
N PHE A 359 -28.17 17.86 5.94
CA PHE A 359 -29.53 18.24 6.32
C PHE A 359 -30.22 19.15 5.29
N SER A 360 -29.47 20.09 4.70
CA SER A 360 -30.06 21.03 3.73
C SER A 360 -30.45 20.33 2.42
N TYR A 361 -29.65 19.38 1.93
CA TYR A 361 -30.01 18.54 0.77
C TYR A 361 -31.20 17.65 1.05
N PHE A 362 -31.21 16.88 2.15
CA PHE A 362 -32.38 16.03 2.48
C PHE A 362 -33.66 16.85 2.70
N LYS A 363 -33.54 18.05 3.27
CA LYS A 363 -34.68 18.99 3.43
C LYS A 363 -35.15 19.60 2.10
N ARG A 364 -34.29 19.74 1.08
CA ARG A 364 -34.71 20.10 -0.29
C ARG A 364 -35.56 18.98 -0.89
N ILE A 365 -35.07 17.74 -0.88
CA ILE A 365 -35.81 16.56 -1.38
C ILE A 365 -37.16 16.42 -0.68
N ALA A 366 -37.20 16.50 0.65
CA ALA A 366 -38.42 16.38 1.42
C ALA A 366 -39.48 17.46 1.10
N ARG A 367 -39.07 18.64 0.63
CA ARG A 367 -39.98 19.72 0.18
C ARG A 367 -40.54 19.49 -1.22
N LEU A 368 -39.86 18.72 -2.07
CA LEU A 368 -40.36 18.36 -3.40
C LEU A 368 -41.49 17.34 -3.30
N TYR A 369 -41.41 16.42 -2.34
CA TYR A 369 -42.40 15.33 -2.19
C TYR A 369 -43.53 15.63 -1.20
N TRP A 370 -43.27 16.23 -0.03
CA TRP A 370 -44.31 16.47 0.99
C TRP A 370 -44.84 17.91 1.01
N LYS A 371 -46.17 18.05 0.94
CA LYS A 371 -46.90 19.30 1.23
C LYS A 371 -46.73 19.70 2.70
N LYS A 372 -47.04 20.97 3.03
CA LYS A 372 -47.07 21.46 4.43
C LYS A 372 -47.96 20.60 5.34
N ASN A 373 -49.06 20.07 4.81
CA ASN A 373 -50.03 19.24 5.52
C ASN A 373 -49.54 17.81 5.78
N GLY A 374 -48.50 17.35 5.06
CA GLY A 374 -47.95 16.00 5.15
C GLY A 374 -48.33 15.07 4.00
N ASP A 375 -49.25 15.46 3.12
CA ASP A 375 -49.65 14.69 1.94
C ASP A 375 -48.57 14.72 0.84
N PRO A 376 -48.43 13.66 0.02
CA PRO A 376 -47.52 13.64 -1.11
C PRO A 376 -47.96 14.57 -2.26
N TYR A 377 -46.99 15.00 -3.08
CA TYR A 377 -47.20 15.71 -4.34
C TYR A 377 -47.31 14.76 -5.54
N ASP A 378 -46.26 13.97 -5.80
CA ASP A 378 -46.11 13.10 -6.97
C ASP A 378 -45.32 11.84 -6.55
N GLU A 379 -45.89 10.66 -6.79
CA GLU A 379 -45.32 9.35 -6.44
C GLU A 379 -43.96 9.09 -7.12
N LYS A 380 -43.68 9.75 -8.26
CA LYS A 380 -42.41 9.62 -9.02
C LYS A 380 -41.16 9.80 -8.16
N TYR A 381 -41.22 10.65 -7.13
CA TYR A 381 -40.08 10.94 -6.26
C TYR A 381 -40.09 10.14 -4.94
N GLY A 382 -41.04 9.21 -4.76
CA GLY A 382 -41.30 8.52 -3.49
C GLY A 382 -40.09 7.79 -2.92
N ILE A 383 -39.31 7.08 -3.74
CA ILE A 383 -38.13 6.32 -3.27
C ILE A 383 -37.06 7.28 -2.70
N GLY A 384 -36.71 8.33 -3.45
CA GLY A 384 -35.73 9.33 -3.00
C GLY A 384 -36.23 10.15 -1.81
N ALA A 385 -37.54 10.39 -1.72
CA ALA A 385 -38.18 11.03 -0.58
C ALA A 385 -38.12 10.16 0.68
N ALA A 386 -38.46 8.88 0.59
CA ALA A 386 -38.39 7.92 1.70
C ALA A 386 -36.97 7.83 2.27
N GLU A 387 -35.97 7.74 1.39
CA GLU A 387 -34.56 7.81 1.74
C GLU A 387 -34.17 9.11 2.46
N ALA A 388 -34.66 10.27 2.00
CA ALA A 388 -34.41 11.55 2.65
C ALA A 388 -35.12 11.65 4.02
N ALA A 389 -36.34 11.16 4.16
CA ALA A 389 -37.06 11.09 5.43
C ALA A 389 -36.37 10.15 6.43
N ARG A 390 -35.82 9.02 5.97
CA ARG A 390 -34.97 8.14 6.76
C ARG A 390 -33.80 8.90 7.38
N TYR A 391 -33.01 9.62 6.57
CA TYR A 391 -31.86 10.37 7.10
C TYR A 391 -32.30 11.53 8.00
N LEU A 392 -33.33 12.32 7.63
CA LEU A 392 -33.86 13.38 8.49
C LEU A 392 -34.35 12.83 9.84
N GLY A 393 -35.07 11.70 9.82
CA GLY A 393 -35.51 10.99 11.02
C GLY A 393 -34.33 10.54 11.88
N LEU A 394 -33.31 9.90 11.29
CA LEU A 394 -32.09 9.50 12.00
C LEU A 394 -31.33 10.68 12.60
N MET A 395 -31.22 11.81 11.89
CA MET A 395 -30.57 13.02 12.40
C MET A 395 -31.28 13.57 13.64
N TYR A 396 -32.62 13.66 13.62
CA TYR A 396 -33.40 14.05 14.80
C TYR A 396 -33.40 12.99 15.92
N PHE A 397 -33.34 11.72 15.58
CA PHE A 397 -33.30 10.60 16.53
C PHE A 397 -31.96 10.55 17.29
N ARG A 398 -30.86 10.87 16.61
CA ARG A 398 -29.49 10.76 17.13
C ARG A 398 -28.88 12.09 17.58
N GLY A 399 -29.48 13.23 17.21
CA GLY A 399 -28.94 14.56 17.49
C GLY A 399 -27.79 14.97 16.55
N GLU A 400 -27.71 14.38 15.36
CA GLU A 400 -26.59 14.56 14.44
C GLU A 400 -26.78 15.83 13.58
N GLY A 401 -26.17 16.94 13.99
CA GLY A 401 -26.25 18.24 13.32
C GLY A 401 -27.53 19.03 13.59
N VAL A 402 -28.44 18.48 14.39
CA VAL A 402 -29.68 19.10 14.89
C VAL A 402 -29.86 18.75 16.36
N THR A 403 -30.66 19.52 17.10
CA THR A 403 -31.04 19.12 18.46
C THR A 403 -31.85 17.82 18.44
N GLN A 404 -31.54 16.89 19.35
CA GLN A 404 -32.21 15.60 19.42
C GLN A 404 -33.70 15.80 19.74
N ASN A 405 -34.58 15.20 18.94
CA ASN A 405 -36.03 15.31 19.12
C ASN A 405 -36.76 14.05 18.61
N PHE A 406 -37.09 13.17 19.54
CA PHE A 406 -37.77 11.91 19.26
C PHE A 406 -39.17 12.07 18.64
N ARG A 407 -39.92 13.11 19.03
CA ARG A 407 -41.26 13.38 18.47
C ARG A 407 -41.16 13.74 16.98
N ILE A 408 -40.22 14.59 16.59
CA ILE A 408 -39.97 14.95 15.19
C ILE A 408 -39.42 13.75 14.41
N ALA A 409 -38.49 12.98 15.00
CA ALA A 409 -37.98 11.75 14.39
C ALA A 409 -39.11 10.75 14.07
N LYS A 410 -40.05 10.54 15.00
CA LYS A 410 -41.23 9.67 14.81
C LYS A 410 -42.06 10.09 13.59
N ILE A 411 -42.29 11.39 13.38
CA ILE A 411 -43.04 11.91 12.23
C ILE A 411 -42.32 11.58 10.91
N TRP A 412 -40.99 11.75 10.84
CA TRP A 412 -40.21 11.41 9.65
C TRP A 412 -40.17 9.90 9.39
N PHE A 413 -40.02 9.07 10.43
CA PHE A 413 -40.08 7.62 10.28
C PHE A 413 -41.46 7.15 9.82
N GLN A 414 -42.57 7.73 10.32
CA GLN A 414 -43.90 7.40 9.83
C GLN A 414 -44.05 7.70 8.33
N ARG A 415 -43.53 8.85 7.86
CA ARG A 415 -43.52 9.21 6.43
C ARG A 415 -42.73 8.22 5.58
N GLY A 416 -41.59 7.72 6.07
CA GLY A 416 -40.81 6.68 5.39
C GLY A 416 -41.48 5.29 5.40
N ILE A 417 -42.15 4.94 6.51
CA ILE A 417 -42.91 3.68 6.65
C ILE A 417 -44.08 3.63 5.67
N ASN A 418 -44.79 4.75 5.46
CA ASN A 418 -45.89 4.83 4.49
C ASN A 418 -45.44 4.55 3.05
N ILE A 419 -44.14 4.68 2.73
CA ILE A 419 -43.54 4.37 1.42
C ILE A 419 -42.83 3.00 1.43
N GLY A 420 -42.60 2.42 2.62
CA GLY A 420 -42.06 1.06 2.81
C GLY A 420 -40.63 0.96 3.35
N ASP A 421 -39.94 2.06 3.69
CA ASP A 421 -38.50 2.02 4.05
C ASP A 421 -38.22 1.17 5.31
N ALA A 422 -37.44 0.09 5.14
CA ALA A 422 -37.04 -0.84 6.20
C ALA A 422 -36.30 -0.17 7.37
N VAL A 423 -35.50 0.86 7.12
CA VAL A 423 -34.72 1.51 8.18
C VAL A 423 -35.62 2.40 9.05
N CYS A 424 -36.63 3.03 8.46
CA CYS A 424 -37.68 3.75 9.18
C CYS A 424 -38.52 2.78 10.02
N GLN A 425 -38.90 1.62 9.49
CA GLN A 425 -39.58 0.55 10.24
C GLN A 425 -38.75 0.10 11.46
N ASN A 426 -37.46 -0.23 11.26
CA ASN A 426 -36.54 -0.59 12.34
C ASN A 426 -36.36 0.54 13.38
N SER A 427 -36.21 1.80 12.93
CA SER A 427 -36.03 2.94 13.85
C SER A 427 -37.30 3.24 14.65
N MET A 428 -38.48 3.07 14.06
CA MET A 428 -39.77 3.12 14.76
C MET A 428 -39.93 1.96 15.74
N GLY A 429 -39.48 0.75 15.39
CA GLY A 429 -39.40 -0.39 16.31
C GLY A 429 -38.55 -0.09 17.54
N MET A 430 -37.41 0.58 17.38
CA MET A 430 -36.56 1.05 18.48
C MET A 430 -37.26 2.09 19.36
N ILE A 431 -38.06 3.00 18.78
CA ILE A 431 -38.87 3.96 19.53
C ILE A 431 -39.88 3.22 20.44
N TYR A 432 -40.65 2.27 19.91
CA TYR A 432 -41.62 1.49 20.69
C TYR A 432 -40.96 0.54 21.70
N LEU A 433 -39.78 -0.02 21.40
CA LEU A 433 -39.05 -0.92 22.31
C LEU A 433 -38.51 -0.18 23.55
N LYS A 434 -38.09 1.08 23.41
CA LYS A 434 -37.47 1.89 24.48
C LYS A 434 -38.38 2.98 25.06
N GLY A 435 -39.53 3.26 24.45
CA GLY A 435 -40.48 4.30 24.90
C GLY A 435 -40.04 5.73 24.58
N TYR A 436 -39.27 5.94 23.52
CA TYR A 436 -38.72 7.27 23.21
C TYR A 436 -39.81 8.27 22.77
N GLY A 437 -39.72 9.53 23.22
CA GLY A 437 -40.60 10.61 22.77
C GLY A 437 -42.05 10.45 23.20
N ASP A 438 -42.28 10.15 24.48
CA ASP A 438 -43.61 10.00 25.11
C ASP A 438 -44.45 8.87 24.50
N THR A 439 -43.78 7.80 24.07
CA THR A 439 -44.43 6.57 23.60
C THR A 439 -44.41 5.51 24.69
N ASN A 440 -45.54 4.84 24.92
CA ASN A 440 -45.57 3.68 25.81
C ASN A 440 -44.71 2.55 25.23
N ILE A 441 -44.02 1.82 26.09
CA ILE A 441 -43.22 0.66 25.71
C ILE A 441 -44.16 -0.43 25.16
N ASP A 442 -43.99 -0.78 23.89
CA ASP A 442 -44.83 -1.77 23.19
C ASP A 442 -43.93 -2.76 22.44
N THR A 443 -43.58 -3.84 23.14
CA THR A 443 -42.70 -4.88 22.62
C THR A 443 -43.32 -5.64 21.43
N LYS A 444 -44.65 -5.75 21.37
CA LYS A 444 -45.36 -6.45 20.28
C LYS A 444 -45.27 -5.66 18.98
N LYS A 445 -45.65 -4.38 19.01
CA LYS A 445 -45.50 -3.49 17.83
C LYS A 445 -44.04 -3.35 17.41
N ALA A 446 -43.11 -3.33 18.37
CA ALA A 446 -41.68 -3.36 18.06
C ALA A 446 -41.30 -4.65 17.29
N THR A 447 -41.71 -5.83 17.76
CA THR A 447 -41.42 -7.10 17.05
C THR A 447 -42.02 -7.17 15.64
N GLU A 448 -43.23 -6.65 15.44
CA GLU A 448 -43.87 -6.60 14.12
C GLU A 448 -43.08 -5.71 13.14
N LEU A 449 -42.67 -4.52 13.58
CA LEU A 449 -41.86 -3.59 12.80
C LEU A 449 -40.45 -4.13 12.51
N PHE A 450 -39.81 -4.79 13.49
CA PHE A 450 -38.51 -5.44 13.26
C PHE A 450 -38.63 -6.64 12.31
N LYS A 451 -39.73 -7.40 12.37
CA LYS A 451 -39.98 -8.50 11.44
C LYS A 451 -40.16 -7.97 10.01
N ALA A 452 -41.02 -6.98 9.80
CA ALA A 452 -41.22 -6.36 8.49
C ALA A 452 -39.91 -5.80 7.88
N ALA A 453 -39.05 -5.18 8.70
CA ALA A 453 -37.74 -4.70 8.26
C ALA A 453 -36.72 -5.83 8.04
N SER A 454 -36.80 -6.92 8.82
CA SER A 454 -35.97 -8.11 8.68
C SER A 454 -36.28 -8.87 7.39
N ASP A 455 -37.57 -8.97 7.03
CA ASP A 455 -38.05 -9.63 5.81
C ASP A 455 -37.60 -8.86 4.54
N GLN A 456 -37.42 -7.53 4.64
CA GLN A 456 -36.73 -6.70 3.64
C GLN A 456 -35.19 -6.86 3.65
N GLY A 457 -34.63 -7.76 4.46
CA GLY A 457 -33.20 -8.07 4.51
C GLY A 457 -32.32 -7.06 5.27
N LEU A 458 -32.88 -6.23 6.15
CA LEU A 458 -32.09 -5.29 6.96
C LEU A 458 -31.43 -5.99 8.15
N SER A 459 -30.09 -6.13 8.13
CA SER A 459 -29.35 -6.82 9.22
C SER A 459 -29.52 -6.17 10.59
N SER A 460 -29.65 -4.85 10.68
CA SER A 460 -29.92 -4.17 11.96
C SER A 460 -31.28 -4.57 12.57
N ALA A 461 -32.28 -4.83 11.72
CA ALA A 461 -33.59 -5.31 12.18
C ALA A 461 -33.51 -6.77 12.65
N LYS A 462 -32.78 -7.63 11.92
CA LYS A 462 -32.48 -9.00 12.36
C LYS A 462 -31.81 -9.03 13.74
N VAL A 463 -30.83 -8.14 13.98
CA VAL A 463 -30.17 -8.00 15.29
C VAL A 463 -31.13 -7.57 16.38
N ASN A 464 -31.96 -6.55 16.15
CA ASN A 464 -32.93 -6.09 17.16
C ASN A 464 -34.00 -7.15 17.47
N LEU A 465 -34.43 -7.90 16.46
CA LEU A 465 -35.32 -9.05 16.62
C LEU A 465 -34.65 -10.20 17.39
N ALA A 466 -33.39 -10.50 17.08
CA ALA A 466 -32.60 -11.53 17.78
C ALA A 466 -32.36 -11.17 19.26
N LYS A 467 -32.07 -9.89 19.59
CA LYS A 467 -31.99 -9.38 20.97
C LYS A 467 -33.29 -9.64 21.75
N ILE A 468 -34.46 -9.52 21.11
CA ILE A 468 -35.76 -9.79 21.75
C ILE A 468 -35.93 -11.30 22.00
N TYR A 469 -35.59 -12.17 21.04
CA TYR A 469 -35.63 -13.62 21.26
C TYR A 469 -34.63 -14.08 22.33
N LEU A 470 -33.44 -13.47 22.39
CA LEU A 470 -32.46 -13.72 23.43
C LEU A 470 -32.99 -13.33 24.82
N ALA A 471 -33.68 -12.19 24.94
CA ALA A 471 -34.36 -11.79 26.17
C ALA A 471 -35.52 -12.75 26.56
N GLN A 472 -36.16 -13.38 25.58
CA GLN A 472 -37.16 -14.45 25.78
C GLN A 472 -36.54 -15.83 26.05
N LYS A 473 -35.20 -15.95 26.07
CA LYS A 473 -34.42 -17.20 26.20
C LYS A 473 -34.60 -18.19 25.05
N ASP A 474 -35.06 -17.74 23.88
CA ASP A 474 -35.08 -18.54 22.65
C ASP A 474 -33.73 -18.41 21.93
N TYR A 475 -32.72 -19.11 22.46
CA TYR A 475 -31.35 -19.07 21.95
C TYR A 475 -31.24 -19.58 20.52
N THR A 476 -32.09 -20.54 20.09
CA THR A 476 -32.02 -21.12 18.75
C THR A 476 -32.44 -20.14 17.66
N LYS A 477 -33.57 -19.44 17.84
CA LYS A 477 -34.01 -18.39 16.92
C LYS A 477 -33.09 -17.18 16.97
N ALA A 478 -32.59 -16.81 18.16
CA ALA A 478 -31.64 -15.72 18.31
C ALA A 478 -30.33 -15.99 17.54
N TYR A 479 -29.72 -17.18 17.71
CA TYR A 479 -28.49 -17.57 17.01
C TYR A 479 -28.66 -17.51 15.49
N LEU A 480 -29.73 -18.12 14.96
CA LEU A 480 -30.02 -18.13 13.52
C LEU A 480 -30.18 -16.70 12.96
N LEU A 481 -30.87 -15.82 13.67
CA LEU A 481 -31.04 -14.43 13.24
C LEU A 481 -29.76 -13.61 13.32
N PHE A 482 -28.87 -13.88 14.30
CA PHE A 482 -27.56 -13.24 14.37
C PHE A 482 -26.63 -13.71 13.24
N GLU A 483 -26.60 -15.01 12.90
CA GLU A 483 -25.86 -15.52 11.73
C GLU A 483 -26.39 -14.90 10.43
N LEU A 484 -27.72 -14.89 10.23
CA LEU A 484 -28.36 -14.24 9.08
C LEU A 484 -28.19 -12.71 9.04
N ALA A 485 -27.75 -12.09 10.14
CA ALA A 485 -27.35 -10.69 10.17
C ALA A 485 -25.87 -10.50 9.83
N TRP A 486 -25.02 -11.44 10.28
CA TRP A 486 -23.55 -11.46 10.14
C TRP A 486 -23.07 -11.38 8.69
N ASP A 487 -23.84 -11.84 7.70
CA ASP A 487 -23.54 -11.68 6.27
C ASP A 487 -23.22 -10.23 5.86
N LYS A 488 -23.83 -9.22 6.51
CA LYS A 488 -23.55 -7.79 6.28
C LYS A 488 -22.63 -7.17 7.33
N ASN A 489 -21.99 -8.02 8.14
CA ASN A 489 -21.04 -7.74 9.20
C ASN A 489 -21.45 -6.64 10.22
N PRO A 490 -22.68 -6.62 10.78
CA PRO A 490 -23.01 -5.73 11.88
C PRO A 490 -22.26 -6.12 13.16
N VAL A 491 -21.61 -5.13 13.79
CA VAL A 491 -20.77 -5.31 14.98
C VAL A 491 -21.53 -5.95 16.15
N GLU A 492 -22.77 -5.51 16.40
CA GLU A 492 -23.61 -6.06 17.46
C GLU A 492 -23.85 -7.57 17.28
N ALA A 493 -24.15 -8.05 16.06
CA ALA A 493 -24.37 -9.48 15.83
C ALA A 493 -23.12 -10.30 16.14
N ALA A 494 -21.95 -9.80 15.73
CA ALA A 494 -20.68 -10.43 16.02
C ALA A 494 -20.45 -10.57 17.53
N TYR A 495 -20.76 -9.53 18.31
CA TYR A 495 -20.65 -9.58 19.76
C TYR A 495 -21.59 -10.62 20.40
N TYR A 496 -22.84 -10.71 19.96
CA TYR A 496 -23.77 -11.73 20.46
C TYR A 496 -23.39 -13.15 20.02
N LEU A 497 -22.94 -13.36 18.78
CA LEU A 497 -22.38 -14.64 18.33
C LEU A 497 -21.12 -15.02 19.12
N ALA A 498 -20.24 -14.06 19.42
CA ALA A 498 -19.05 -14.27 20.24
C ALA A 498 -19.40 -14.68 21.67
N THR A 499 -20.33 -13.97 22.34
CA THR A 499 -20.75 -14.31 23.71
C THR A 499 -21.47 -15.66 23.79
N MET A 500 -22.28 -16.02 22.79
CA MET A 500 -22.92 -17.34 22.69
C MET A 500 -21.88 -18.45 22.47
N SER A 501 -20.96 -18.29 21.51
CA SER A 501 -19.91 -19.28 21.22
C SER A 501 -18.86 -19.41 22.35
N TYR A 502 -18.57 -18.32 23.07
CA TYR A 502 -17.70 -18.32 24.25
C TYR A 502 -18.26 -19.19 25.39
N ASN A 503 -19.58 -19.25 25.56
CA ASN A 503 -20.19 -20.12 26.57
C ASN A 503 -20.13 -21.62 26.18
N GLU A 504 -19.89 -21.93 24.89
CA GLU A 504 -19.67 -23.28 24.36
C GLU A 504 -18.17 -23.64 24.17
N LEU A 505 -17.26 -23.04 24.96
CA LEU A 505 -15.80 -23.14 24.76
C LEU A 505 -15.21 -24.56 24.82
N SER A 506 -15.98 -25.57 25.24
CA SER A 506 -15.56 -26.98 25.27
C SER A 506 -15.31 -27.60 23.89
N LYS A 507 -15.72 -26.94 22.80
CA LYS A 507 -15.44 -27.36 21.42
C LYS A 507 -14.36 -26.48 20.80
N GLU A 508 -13.26 -27.07 20.32
CA GLU A 508 -12.15 -26.35 19.67
C GLU A 508 -12.62 -25.49 18.48
N SER A 509 -13.57 -26.00 17.67
CA SER A 509 -14.16 -25.24 16.57
C SER A 509 -14.95 -24.00 17.03
N SER A 510 -15.46 -23.96 18.26
CA SER A 510 -16.13 -22.78 18.82
C SER A 510 -15.12 -21.69 19.16
N CYS A 511 -13.98 -22.08 19.73
CA CYS A 511 -12.91 -21.18 20.15
C CYS A 511 -12.41 -20.29 19.00
N GLN A 512 -12.16 -20.89 17.83
CA GLN A 512 -11.71 -20.17 16.64
C GLN A 512 -12.74 -19.12 16.16
N ARG A 513 -14.04 -19.48 16.13
CA ARG A 513 -15.12 -18.54 15.77
C ARG A 513 -15.22 -17.40 16.78
N THR A 514 -15.20 -17.74 18.06
CA THR A 514 -15.24 -16.78 19.19
C THR A 514 -14.15 -15.72 19.05
N VAL A 515 -12.90 -16.13 18.78
CA VAL A 515 -11.79 -15.19 18.54
C VAL A 515 -12.05 -14.34 17.30
N THR A 516 -12.50 -14.91 16.18
CA THR A 516 -12.77 -14.11 14.97
C THR A 516 -13.85 -13.06 15.17
N TYR A 517 -14.94 -13.39 15.89
CA TYR A 517 -16.02 -12.45 16.16
C TYR A 517 -15.59 -11.34 17.14
N TYR A 518 -14.97 -11.67 18.28
CA TYR A 518 -14.50 -10.64 19.22
C TYR A 518 -13.37 -9.76 18.63
N LYS A 519 -12.47 -10.36 17.84
CA LYS A 519 -11.47 -9.58 17.08
C LYS A 519 -12.16 -8.61 16.12
N TYR A 520 -13.17 -9.06 15.37
CA TYR A 520 -13.93 -8.19 14.47
C TYR A 520 -14.58 -7.03 15.23
N VAL A 521 -15.28 -7.30 16.34
CA VAL A 521 -15.89 -6.25 17.19
C VAL A 521 -14.83 -5.23 17.61
N SER A 522 -13.68 -5.71 18.09
CA SER A 522 -12.56 -4.86 18.50
C SER A 522 -12.07 -3.96 17.36
N GLU A 523 -11.71 -4.55 16.22
CA GLU A 523 -11.20 -3.83 15.04
C GLU A 523 -12.22 -2.85 14.44
N ARG A 524 -13.52 -3.11 14.58
CA ARG A 524 -14.57 -2.20 14.09
C ARG A 524 -14.85 -1.03 15.01
N ILE A 525 -14.74 -1.18 16.33
CA ILE A 525 -14.90 -0.08 17.31
C ILE A 525 -13.52 0.55 17.63
N GLY A 526 -12.64 0.63 16.62
CA GLY A 526 -11.28 1.14 16.78
C GLY A 526 -11.16 2.64 17.12
N SER A 527 -12.24 3.42 17.18
CA SER A 527 -12.18 4.88 17.33
C SER A 527 -11.60 5.37 18.66
N VAL A 528 -11.59 4.54 19.71
CA VAL A 528 -11.07 4.89 21.03
C VAL A 528 -9.54 4.76 21.10
N TYR A 529 -8.97 3.81 20.37
CA TYR A 529 -7.59 3.35 20.62
C TYR A 529 -6.75 3.08 19.36
N SER A 530 -7.36 2.88 18.19
CA SER A 530 -6.64 2.63 16.94
C SER A 530 -5.93 3.90 16.47
N THR A 531 -4.73 3.75 15.93
CA THR A 531 -3.92 4.83 15.36
C THR A 531 -4.20 5.06 13.87
N LEU A 532 -5.17 4.34 13.28
CA LEU A 532 -5.30 4.22 11.83
C LEU A 532 -5.78 5.52 11.17
N GLU A 533 -6.79 6.20 11.74
CA GLU A 533 -7.25 7.50 11.22
C GLU A 533 -6.13 8.57 11.29
N GLU A 534 -5.33 8.57 12.37
CA GLU A 534 -4.17 9.46 12.50
C GLU A 534 -3.09 9.13 11.47
N THR A 535 -2.86 7.85 11.15
CA THR A 535 -1.89 7.44 10.12
C THR A 535 -2.34 7.81 8.71
N GLU A 536 -3.62 7.70 8.41
CA GLU A 536 -4.19 8.10 7.12
C GLU A 536 -4.00 9.61 6.95
N LYS A 537 -4.36 10.42 7.95
CA LYS A 537 -4.10 11.87 7.96
C LYS A 537 -2.61 12.20 7.88
N ALA A 538 -1.74 11.46 8.56
CA ALA A 538 -0.30 11.66 8.48
C ALA A 538 0.27 11.33 7.08
N TYR A 539 -0.23 10.27 6.44
CA TYR A 539 0.15 9.86 5.09
C TYR A 539 -0.34 10.86 4.04
N GLU A 540 -1.60 11.30 4.12
CA GLU A 540 -2.15 12.36 3.25
C GLU A 540 -1.38 13.69 3.40
N ASN A 541 -0.93 14.02 4.62
CA ASN A 541 -0.04 15.17 4.89
C ASN A 541 1.45 14.92 4.52
N ASN A 542 1.78 13.80 3.88
CA ASN A 542 3.14 13.37 3.50
C ASN A 542 4.13 13.24 4.69
N ASN A 543 3.64 13.16 5.92
CA ASN A 543 4.43 12.83 7.11
C ASN A 543 4.63 11.32 7.21
N MET A 544 5.49 10.81 6.32
CA MET A 544 5.84 9.39 6.18
C MET A 544 6.28 8.75 7.50
N HIS A 545 6.92 9.52 8.39
CA HIS A 545 7.42 9.00 9.67
C HIS A 545 6.28 8.70 10.65
N MET A 546 5.36 9.65 10.83
CA MET A 546 4.20 9.43 11.70
C MET A 546 3.27 8.34 11.13
N ALA A 547 3.07 8.31 9.81
CA ALA A 547 2.34 7.24 9.14
C ALA A 547 2.97 5.86 9.40
N LEU A 548 4.31 5.77 9.40
CA LEU A 548 5.06 4.55 9.67
C LEU A 548 4.92 4.08 11.13
N ILE A 549 5.03 4.96 12.13
CA ILE A 549 4.82 4.59 13.54
C ILE A 549 3.38 4.16 13.81
N GLY A 550 2.40 4.96 13.40
CA GLY A 550 1.02 4.59 13.71
C GLY A 550 0.59 3.32 12.96
N SER A 551 1.15 3.05 11.77
CA SER A 551 0.98 1.77 11.07
C SER A 551 1.60 0.63 11.87
N LEU A 552 2.79 0.83 12.45
CA LEU A 552 3.43 -0.15 13.35
C LEU A 552 2.56 -0.47 14.58
N ILE A 553 2.04 0.56 15.24
CA ILE A 553 1.18 0.41 16.43
C ILE A 553 -0.08 -0.39 16.08
N ALA A 554 -0.73 -0.08 14.96
CA ALA A 554 -1.88 -0.84 14.46
C ALA A 554 -1.48 -2.26 14.02
N ALA A 555 -0.28 -2.44 13.47
CA ALA A 555 0.19 -3.72 12.97
C ALA A 555 0.43 -4.74 14.11
N GLU A 556 1.01 -4.29 15.22
CA GLU A 556 1.18 -5.10 16.44
C GLU A 556 -0.16 -5.36 17.16
N GLN A 557 -1.11 -4.41 17.13
CA GLN A 557 -2.49 -4.63 17.60
C GLN A 557 -3.23 -5.73 16.83
N GLY A 558 -2.77 -6.08 15.62
CA GLY A 558 -3.31 -7.19 14.83
C GLY A 558 -4.06 -6.78 13.56
N TYR A 559 -4.23 -5.48 13.29
CA TYR A 559 -4.93 -4.99 12.10
C TYR A 559 -4.20 -5.38 10.81
N GLU A 560 -4.90 -6.10 9.92
CA GLU A 560 -4.40 -6.50 8.59
C GLU A 560 -3.87 -5.31 7.78
N ALA A 561 -4.68 -4.24 7.67
CA ALA A 561 -4.30 -3.02 6.96
C ALA A 561 -3.08 -2.32 7.58
N GLY A 562 -2.95 -2.33 8.91
CA GLY A 562 -1.78 -1.78 9.61
C GLY A 562 -0.51 -2.54 9.28
N GLN A 563 -0.58 -3.88 9.30
CA GLN A 563 0.55 -4.76 8.94
C GLN A 563 0.99 -4.56 7.50
N PHE A 564 0.02 -4.48 6.60
CA PHE A 564 0.23 -4.23 5.19
C PHE A 564 0.85 -2.85 4.92
N ASN A 565 0.30 -1.79 5.52
CA ASN A 565 0.81 -0.43 5.39
C ASN A 565 2.22 -0.30 5.96
N PHE A 566 2.49 -0.91 7.12
CA PHE A 566 3.82 -0.91 7.71
C PHE A 566 4.82 -1.64 6.81
N ALA A 567 4.51 -2.85 6.35
CA ALA A 567 5.35 -3.60 5.42
C ALA A 567 5.63 -2.78 4.15
N TRP A 568 4.59 -2.23 3.50
CA TRP A 568 4.70 -1.43 2.29
C TRP A 568 5.50 -0.13 2.46
N LEU A 569 5.39 0.55 3.60
CA LEU A 569 6.16 1.77 3.88
C LEU A 569 7.66 1.48 4.10
N LEU A 570 8.02 0.28 4.57
CA LEU A 570 9.40 -0.23 4.58
C LEU A 570 9.83 -0.68 3.18
N ASP A 571 8.97 -1.42 2.49
CA ASP A 571 9.13 -1.99 1.15
C ASP A 571 8.91 -0.96 0.05
N LYS A 572 9.67 0.14 0.09
CA LYS A 572 9.71 1.10 -1.02
C LYS A 572 10.47 0.47 -2.17
N THR A 573 9.68 -0.25 -2.98
CA THR A 573 10.05 -1.09 -4.13
C THR A 573 11.23 -0.55 -4.92
N LYS A 574 12.19 -1.42 -5.21
CA LYS A 574 13.29 -1.18 -6.14
C LYS A 574 12.72 -0.92 -7.55
N SER A 575 12.41 0.32 -7.89
CA SER A 575 12.43 0.70 -9.31
C SER A 575 13.84 0.44 -9.80
N TYR A 576 14.01 -0.27 -10.93
CA TYR A 576 15.33 -0.56 -11.52
C TYR A 576 16.18 0.71 -11.75
N VAL A 577 15.54 1.89 -11.76
CA VAL A 577 16.14 3.22 -11.96
C VAL A 577 16.43 3.96 -10.64
N SER A 578 15.78 3.63 -9.52
CA SER A 578 15.89 4.38 -8.25
C SER A 578 16.93 3.81 -7.30
N ARG A 579 18.11 4.44 -7.25
CA ARG A 579 19.29 3.97 -6.50
C ARG A 579 19.47 4.55 -5.09
N TYR A 580 18.49 5.29 -4.55
CA TYR A 580 18.64 6.02 -3.28
C TYR A 580 17.63 5.59 -2.21
N LYS A 581 18.10 4.91 -1.16
CA LYS A 581 17.30 4.54 0.03
C LYS A 581 17.46 5.59 1.14
N LYS A 582 16.35 5.95 1.81
CA LYS A 582 16.37 6.44 3.21
C LYS A 582 15.89 5.29 4.10
N ASN A 583 16.80 4.66 4.82
CA ASN A 583 16.44 3.62 5.79
C ASN A 583 15.97 4.30 7.08
N TYR A 584 14.71 4.09 7.47
CA TYR A 584 14.13 4.64 8.71
C TYR A 584 14.31 3.71 9.92
N PHE A 585 14.56 2.42 9.69
CA PHE A 585 14.88 1.43 10.72
C PHE A 585 16.02 0.52 10.25
N PRO A 586 16.80 -0.07 11.17
CA PRO A 586 17.60 -1.23 10.86
C PRO A 586 16.72 -2.41 10.43
N MET A 587 17.30 -3.34 9.66
CA MET A 587 16.66 -4.61 9.28
C MET A 587 15.30 -4.47 8.56
N SER A 588 15.05 -3.34 7.88
CA SER A 588 13.80 -3.03 7.15
C SER A 588 13.26 -4.19 6.32
N ASP A 589 14.16 -4.88 5.64
CA ASP A 589 13.85 -5.93 4.67
C ASP A 589 13.38 -7.23 5.38
N GLN A 590 13.88 -7.56 6.57
CA GLN A 590 13.37 -8.68 7.37
C GLN A 590 12.06 -8.32 8.11
N LEU A 591 11.95 -7.08 8.60
CA LEU A 591 10.71 -6.59 9.20
C LEU A 591 9.57 -6.59 8.18
N SER A 592 9.80 -6.07 6.97
CA SER A 592 8.86 -6.12 5.86
C SER A 592 8.33 -7.55 5.62
N LEU A 593 9.22 -8.54 5.49
CA LEU A 593 8.81 -9.94 5.35
C LEU A 593 7.94 -10.42 6.52
N ILE A 594 8.33 -10.14 7.77
CA ILE A 594 7.54 -10.52 8.95
C ILE A 594 6.12 -9.95 8.86
N TYR A 595 5.98 -8.67 8.48
CA TYR A 595 4.66 -8.02 8.41
C TYR A 595 3.84 -8.45 7.18
N TYR A 596 4.46 -8.70 6.02
CA TYR A 596 3.78 -9.36 4.91
C TYR A 596 3.32 -10.78 5.27
N THR A 597 4.12 -11.58 5.99
CA THR A 597 3.69 -12.92 6.44
C THR A 597 2.51 -12.86 7.41
N ARG A 598 2.45 -11.82 8.26
CA ARG A 598 1.33 -11.57 9.18
C ARG A 598 0.06 -11.17 8.41
N ALA A 599 0.15 -10.25 7.45
CA ALA A 599 -0.99 -9.86 6.60
C ALA A 599 -1.46 -11.02 5.70
N ALA A 600 -0.54 -11.82 5.15
CA ALA A 600 -0.83 -13.02 4.38
C ALA A 600 -1.62 -14.06 5.19
N LYS A 601 -1.26 -14.30 6.47
CA LYS A 601 -2.04 -15.13 7.41
C LYS A 601 -3.44 -14.59 7.72
N GLN A 602 -3.73 -13.34 7.36
CA GLN A 602 -5.07 -12.72 7.45
C GLN A 602 -5.78 -12.68 6.09
N ASN A 603 -5.42 -13.60 5.18
CA ASN A 603 -6.00 -13.76 3.85
C ASN A 603 -5.77 -12.58 2.88
N ASN A 604 -4.78 -11.71 3.12
CA ASN A 604 -4.37 -10.72 2.12
C ASN A 604 -3.55 -11.39 1.01
N VAL A 605 -4.18 -11.57 -0.16
CA VAL A 605 -3.58 -12.24 -1.33
C VAL A 605 -2.38 -11.48 -1.88
N ASP A 606 -2.44 -10.15 -2.02
CA ASP A 606 -1.30 -9.36 -2.52
C ASP A 606 -0.08 -9.46 -1.58
N ALA A 607 -0.30 -9.57 -0.27
CA ALA A 607 0.75 -9.85 0.71
C ALA A 607 1.31 -11.28 0.62
N MET A 608 0.49 -12.29 0.25
CA MET A 608 0.98 -13.64 -0.04
C MET A 608 1.91 -13.66 -1.25
N VAL A 609 1.58 -12.93 -2.32
CA VAL A 609 2.45 -12.84 -3.51
C VAL A 609 3.75 -12.13 -3.17
N ARG A 610 3.72 -11.01 -2.43
CA ARG A 610 4.95 -10.33 -1.97
C ARG A 610 5.80 -11.19 -1.03
N MET A 611 5.18 -11.96 -0.14
CA MET A 611 5.89 -12.95 0.68
C MET A 611 6.59 -14.00 -0.19
N GLY A 612 5.96 -14.44 -1.28
CA GLY A 612 6.57 -15.29 -2.31
C GLY A 612 7.79 -14.64 -2.99
N ASP A 613 7.65 -13.41 -3.47
CA ASP A 613 8.75 -12.63 -4.08
C ASP A 613 9.96 -12.52 -3.14
N TYR A 614 9.72 -12.23 -1.86
CA TYR A 614 10.78 -12.10 -0.85
C TYR A 614 11.55 -13.42 -0.63
N TYR A 615 10.85 -14.56 -0.57
CA TYR A 615 11.50 -15.88 -0.50
C TYR A 615 12.22 -16.26 -1.80
N LEU A 616 11.71 -15.81 -2.95
CA LEU A 616 12.34 -16.04 -4.26
C LEU A 616 13.64 -15.24 -4.41
N GLU A 617 13.62 -13.94 -4.12
CA GLU A 617 14.79 -13.06 -4.20
C GLU A 617 15.80 -13.25 -3.05
N GLY A 618 15.37 -13.79 -1.91
CA GLY A 618 16.17 -13.80 -0.68
C GLY A 618 16.27 -12.42 -0.04
N ILE A 619 15.18 -11.66 -0.03
CA ILE A 619 15.10 -10.39 0.71
C ILE A 619 14.74 -10.69 2.17
N GLY A 620 15.52 -10.16 3.11
CA GLY A 620 15.28 -10.31 4.56
C GLY A 620 15.49 -11.73 5.12
N THR A 621 15.65 -12.74 4.26
CA THR A 621 15.97 -14.14 4.59
C THR A 621 16.85 -14.75 3.49
N LYS A 622 17.40 -15.94 3.69
CA LYS A 622 18.06 -16.68 2.61
C LYS A 622 17.01 -17.09 1.55
N ALA A 623 17.37 -17.00 0.27
CA ALA A 623 16.50 -17.42 -0.83
C ALA A 623 16.07 -18.88 -0.66
N ASP A 624 14.76 -19.12 -0.76
CA ASP A 624 14.12 -20.42 -0.58
C ASP A 624 12.97 -20.56 -1.58
N PRO A 625 13.24 -21.05 -2.81
CA PRO A 625 12.21 -21.15 -3.84
C PRO A 625 11.09 -22.12 -3.45
N SER A 626 11.39 -23.14 -2.63
CA SER A 626 10.42 -24.11 -2.13
C SER A 626 9.36 -23.46 -1.23
N LYS A 627 9.74 -22.44 -0.44
CA LYS A 627 8.78 -21.60 0.28
C LYS A 627 8.03 -20.65 -0.66
N ALA A 628 8.71 -20.02 -1.62
CA ALA A 628 8.08 -19.11 -2.58
C ALA A 628 6.93 -19.78 -3.34
N ILE A 629 7.15 -21.01 -3.82
CA ILE A 629 6.14 -21.86 -4.47
C ILE A 629 4.90 -22.04 -3.59
N LYS A 630 5.07 -22.40 -2.31
CA LYS A 630 3.93 -22.59 -1.39
C LYS A 630 3.13 -21.30 -1.20
N CYS A 631 3.80 -20.14 -1.20
CA CYS A 631 3.14 -18.84 -1.14
C CYS A 631 2.32 -18.57 -2.40
N PHE A 632 2.90 -18.78 -3.58
CA PHE A 632 2.21 -18.57 -4.85
C PHE A 632 1.10 -19.59 -5.11
N MET A 633 1.26 -20.85 -4.70
CA MET A 633 0.19 -21.88 -4.70
C MET A 633 -0.98 -21.42 -3.84
N SER A 634 -0.73 -21.11 -2.56
CA SER A 634 -1.78 -20.61 -1.66
C SER A 634 -2.47 -19.34 -2.16
N ALA A 635 -1.77 -18.47 -2.90
CA ALA A 635 -2.35 -17.28 -3.52
C ALA A 635 -3.14 -17.61 -4.79
N ALA A 636 -2.69 -18.57 -5.60
CA ALA A 636 -3.37 -19.06 -6.80
C ALA A 636 -4.66 -19.84 -6.45
N ASP A 637 -4.66 -20.62 -5.37
CA ASP A 637 -5.82 -21.37 -4.87
C ASP A 637 -6.99 -20.45 -4.49
N THR A 638 -6.75 -19.18 -4.20
CA THR A 638 -7.82 -18.19 -3.98
C THR A 638 -8.57 -17.82 -5.26
N GLY A 639 -8.01 -18.09 -6.45
CA GLY A 639 -8.55 -17.68 -7.74
C GLY A 639 -8.58 -16.17 -7.97
N MET A 640 -7.99 -15.34 -7.08
CA MET A 640 -8.09 -13.89 -7.17
C MET A 640 -6.90 -13.21 -7.86
N SER A 641 -5.72 -13.82 -7.84
CA SER A 641 -4.47 -13.22 -8.34
C SER A 641 -3.97 -13.89 -9.62
N ALA A 642 -4.21 -13.25 -10.76
CA ALA A 642 -3.60 -13.65 -12.02
C ALA A 642 -2.06 -13.61 -11.96
N LEU A 643 -1.49 -12.66 -11.21
CA LEU A 643 -0.03 -12.54 -11.01
C LEU A 643 0.56 -13.73 -10.25
N ALA A 644 -0.10 -14.24 -9.19
CA ALA A 644 0.34 -15.44 -8.49
C ALA A 644 0.38 -16.66 -9.40
N ILE A 645 -0.68 -16.83 -10.21
CA ILE A 645 -0.80 -17.93 -11.17
C ILE A 645 0.25 -17.81 -12.28
N TRP A 646 0.52 -16.60 -12.77
CA TRP A 646 1.58 -16.34 -13.74
C TRP A 646 2.98 -16.62 -13.16
N ASN A 647 3.25 -16.20 -11.91
CA ASN A 647 4.49 -16.52 -11.19
C ASN A 647 4.70 -18.03 -11.07
N LEU A 648 3.66 -18.81 -10.75
CA LEU A 648 3.74 -20.28 -10.76
C LEU A 648 4.11 -20.83 -12.14
N GLY A 649 3.44 -20.36 -13.20
CA GLY A 649 3.75 -20.73 -14.58
C GLY A 649 5.21 -20.47 -14.94
N TRP A 650 5.75 -19.34 -14.50
CA TRP A 650 7.16 -18.98 -14.66
C TRP A 650 8.10 -19.88 -13.84
N MET A 651 7.73 -20.29 -12.62
CA MET A 651 8.54 -21.22 -11.83
C MET A 651 8.58 -22.63 -12.44
N TYR A 652 7.45 -23.14 -12.95
CA TYR A 652 7.40 -24.40 -13.72
C TYR A 652 8.19 -24.32 -15.05
N GLU A 653 8.13 -23.18 -15.75
CA GLU A 653 8.89 -22.96 -16.99
C GLU A 653 10.41 -23.04 -16.75
N ASN A 654 10.90 -22.46 -15.64
CA ASN A 654 12.33 -22.38 -15.36
C ASN A 654 12.86 -23.54 -14.49
N GLY A 655 11.99 -24.35 -13.87
CA GLY A 655 12.39 -25.41 -12.92
C GLY A 655 12.97 -24.87 -11.62
N ILE A 656 12.43 -23.75 -11.12
CA ILE A 656 12.93 -23.10 -9.89
C ILE A 656 12.16 -23.68 -8.70
N GLY A 657 12.82 -24.52 -7.90
CA GLY A 657 12.23 -25.15 -6.70
C GLY A 657 11.23 -26.30 -6.96
N ILE A 658 10.80 -26.50 -8.21
CA ILE A 658 10.09 -27.69 -8.71
C ILE A 658 10.82 -28.19 -9.97
N GLN A 659 10.62 -29.45 -10.33
CA GLN A 659 11.00 -29.97 -11.64
C GLN A 659 10.36 -29.15 -12.79
N GLN A 660 11.13 -28.88 -13.84
CA GLN A 660 10.64 -28.15 -15.01
C GLN A 660 9.53 -28.91 -15.75
N ASP A 661 8.37 -28.28 -15.93
CA ASP A 661 7.24 -28.81 -16.71
C ASP A 661 6.61 -27.69 -17.57
N PHE A 662 6.71 -27.85 -18.89
CA PHE A 662 6.16 -26.87 -19.83
C PHE A 662 4.64 -26.98 -20.04
N LEU A 663 4.04 -28.14 -19.79
CA LEU A 663 2.59 -28.33 -19.93
C LEU A 663 1.86 -27.71 -18.74
N LEU A 664 2.35 -27.94 -17.52
CA LEU A 664 1.86 -27.24 -16.32
C LEU A 664 2.09 -25.73 -16.44
N ALA A 665 3.25 -25.29 -16.92
CA ALA A 665 3.50 -23.87 -17.18
C ALA A 665 2.48 -23.26 -18.16
N LYS A 666 2.19 -23.94 -19.30
CA LYS A 666 1.13 -23.52 -20.24
C LYS A 666 -0.23 -23.42 -19.54
N ARG A 667 -0.62 -24.43 -18.76
CA ARG A 667 -1.90 -24.46 -18.03
C ARG A 667 -2.02 -23.29 -17.05
N HIS A 668 -0.98 -23.02 -16.26
CA HIS A 668 -0.98 -21.87 -15.36
C HIS A 668 -1.05 -20.53 -16.12
N TYR A 669 -0.29 -20.35 -17.20
CA TYR A 669 -0.41 -19.14 -18.02
C TYR A 669 -1.83 -18.94 -18.59
N VAL A 670 -2.50 -20.00 -19.06
CA VAL A 670 -3.91 -19.92 -19.51
C VAL A 670 -4.86 -19.61 -18.34
N ASN A 671 -4.69 -20.24 -17.18
CA ASN A 671 -5.49 -19.94 -15.99
C ASN A 671 -5.35 -18.48 -15.52
N ALA A 672 -4.16 -17.88 -15.65
CA ALA A 672 -3.94 -16.47 -15.34
C ALA A 672 -4.76 -15.54 -16.27
N LEU A 673 -4.88 -15.89 -17.56
CA LEU A 673 -5.71 -15.17 -18.53
C LEU A 673 -7.20 -15.24 -18.19
N LEU A 674 -7.69 -16.41 -17.77
CA LEU A 674 -9.08 -16.59 -17.33
C LEU A 674 -9.39 -15.80 -16.04
N THR A 675 -8.37 -15.58 -15.19
CA THR A 675 -8.51 -14.86 -13.93
C THR A 675 -8.66 -13.35 -14.14
N SER A 676 -7.82 -12.74 -15.00
CA SER A 676 -7.97 -11.33 -15.39
C SER A 676 -7.68 -11.10 -16.87
N SER A 677 -8.59 -10.37 -17.53
CA SER A 677 -8.44 -9.92 -18.92
C SER A 677 -7.22 -9.00 -19.12
N GLU A 678 -6.81 -8.29 -18.08
CA GLU A 678 -5.64 -7.40 -18.07
C GLU A 678 -4.32 -8.17 -18.19
N ALA A 679 -4.29 -9.46 -17.85
CA ALA A 679 -3.11 -10.32 -18.01
C ALA A 679 -2.83 -10.76 -19.47
N TRP A 680 -3.67 -10.38 -20.44
CA TRP A 680 -3.58 -10.84 -21.83
C TRP A 680 -2.20 -10.64 -22.48
N LEU A 681 -1.63 -9.44 -22.42
CA LEU A 681 -0.34 -9.16 -23.06
C LEU A 681 0.83 -9.89 -22.37
N PRO A 682 1.00 -9.86 -21.03
CA PRO A 682 2.02 -10.65 -20.34
C PRO A 682 1.90 -12.16 -20.59
N VAL A 683 0.68 -12.71 -20.56
CA VAL A 683 0.43 -14.15 -20.78
C VAL A 683 0.76 -14.57 -22.21
N THR A 684 0.28 -13.85 -23.22
CA THR A 684 0.54 -14.18 -24.63
C THR A 684 2.03 -14.15 -24.96
N LEU A 685 2.76 -13.12 -24.50
CA LEU A 685 4.22 -13.05 -24.63
C LEU A 685 4.93 -14.22 -23.92
N SER A 686 4.43 -14.63 -22.75
CA SER A 686 4.97 -15.76 -21.99
C SER A 686 4.71 -17.10 -22.69
N LEU A 687 3.54 -17.28 -23.30
CA LEU A 687 3.20 -18.46 -24.12
C LEU A 687 4.04 -18.54 -25.41
N ILE A 688 4.29 -17.41 -26.07
CA ILE A 688 5.20 -17.33 -27.23
C ILE A 688 6.62 -17.73 -26.81
N LYS A 689 7.15 -17.14 -25.73
CA LYS A 689 8.46 -17.49 -25.14
C LYS A 689 8.54 -18.98 -24.76
N LEU A 690 7.48 -19.53 -24.17
CA LEU A 690 7.37 -20.94 -23.79
C LEU A 690 7.45 -21.86 -25.03
N ARG A 691 6.71 -21.56 -26.10
CA ARG A 691 6.78 -22.29 -27.38
C ARG A 691 8.20 -22.23 -27.98
N ILE A 692 8.83 -21.05 -28.01
CA ILE A 692 10.22 -20.88 -28.50
C ILE A 692 11.21 -21.73 -27.69
N ARG A 693 11.11 -21.71 -26.36
CA ARG A 693 11.97 -22.52 -25.47
C ARG A 693 11.75 -24.03 -25.64
N SER A 694 10.49 -24.47 -25.80
CA SER A 694 10.15 -25.88 -26.05
C SER A 694 10.76 -26.36 -27.38
N VAL A 695 10.65 -25.56 -28.45
CA VAL A 695 11.25 -25.85 -29.76
C VAL A 695 12.77 -25.92 -29.65
N TYR A 696 13.40 -24.92 -29.01
CA TYR A 696 14.86 -24.87 -28.83
C TYR A 696 15.39 -26.10 -28.08
N LYS A 697 14.71 -26.52 -27.00
CA LYS A 697 15.06 -27.74 -26.25
C LYS A 697 14.87 -29.00 -27.10
N SER A 698 13.82 -29.08 -27.92
CA SER A 698 13.60 -30.20 -28.84
C SER A 698 14.67 -30.30 -29.93
N ILE A 699 15.25 -29.17 -30.37
CA ILE A 699 16.34 -29.16 -31.36
C ILE A 699 17.66 -29.62 -30.72
N ILE A 700 17.95 -29.21 -29.49
CA ILE A 700 19.20 -29.54 -28.78
C ILE A 700 19.21 -30.98 -28.29
N ASN A 701 18.17 -31.41 -27.56
CA ASN A 701 18.07 -32.77 -27.06
C ASN A 701 17.85 -33.80 -28.19
N GLY A 702 17.49 -33.35 -29.40
CA GLY A 702 17.37 -34.17 -30.61
C GLY A 702 18.68 -34.77 -31.14
N SER A 703 19.81 -34.54 -30.47
CA SER A 703 21.13 -35.10 -30.84
C SER A 703 21.72 -36.11 -29.84
N THR A 704 21.16 -36.25 -28.63
CA THR A 704 21.73 -37.13 -27.58
C THR A 704 20.66 -37.79 -26.68
N THR A 705 20.11 -38.91 -27.15
CA THR A 705 20.21 -40.25 -26.50
C THR A 705 19.25 -41.25 -27.14
N ASN A 706 19.77 -42.43 -27.48
CA ASN A 706 18.94 -43.58 -27.84
C ASN A 706 18.41 -44.24 -26.56
N THR A 707 17.08 -44.32 -26.38
CA THR A 707 16.43 -45.57 -25.92
C THR A 707 14.93 -45.59 -26.26
N SER A 708 14.61 -46.42 -27.27
CA SER A 708 13.40 -47.23 -27.46
C SER A 708 11.98 -46.62 -27.40
N ASN A 709 11.34 -46.60 -28.60
CA ASN A 709 9.98 -47.07 -28.92
C ASN A 709 8.77 -46.34 -28.28
N LYS A 710 7.76 -45.82 -29.01
CA LYS A 710 7.32 -45.95 -30.42
C LYS A 710 6.85 -44.56 -30.93
N LEU A 711 6.57 -44.30 -32.22
CA LEU A 711 6.68 -45.11 -33.44
C LEU A 711 7.98 -44.70 -34.19
N GLY A 712 8.10 -44.32 -35.48
CA GLY A 712 7.17 -44.23 -36.63
C GLY A 712 7.73 -43.33 -37.75
N GLN A 713 8.55 -43.89 -38.65
CA GLN A 713 9.13 -43.26 -39.85
C GLN A 713 10.13 -42.08 -39.67
N LYS A 714 11.37 -42.30 -40.12
CA LYS A 714 12.39 -41.26 -40.33
C LYS A 714 12.43 -40.91 -41.83
N GLU A 715 12.18 -39.65 -42.17
CA GLU A 715 12.57 -39.09 -43.47
C GLU A 715 13.74 -38.11 -43.32
N ASN A 716 14.78 -38.32 -44.15
CA ASN A 716 15.94 -37.44 -44.23
C ASN A 716 15.59 -36.15 -44.98
N THR A 717 14.97 -35.20 -44.26
CA THR A 717 14.72 -33.85 -44.77
C THR A 717 15.84 -32.88 -44.40
N SER A 718 16.32 -32.13 -45.39
CA SER A 718 17.34 -31.10 -45.21
C SER A 718 16.87 -30.01 -44.25
N ILE A 719 17.82 -29.28 -43.64
CA ILE A 719 17.56 -28.25 -42.61
C ILE A 719 16.55 -27.19 -43.11
N ILE A 720 16.54 -26.90 -44.41
CA ILE A 720 15.63 -25.95 -45.06
C ILE A 720 14.18 -26.48 -45.13
N ASN A 721 13.99 -27.79 -45.34
CA ASN A 721 12.66 -28.39 -45.32
C ASN A 721 12.14 -28.54 -43.88
N LYS A 722 13.03 -28.77 -42.90
CA LYS A 722 12.68 -28.70 -41.48
C LYS A 722 12.27 -27.30 -41.04
N SER A 723 12.94 -26.24 -41.52
CA SER A 723 12.53 -24.86 -41.21
C SER A 723 11.25 -24.42 -41.93
N LYS A 724 10.99 -24.89 -43.16
CA LYS A 724 9.71 -24.68 -43.84
C LYS A 724 8.54 -25.41 -43.16
N ASN A 725 8.72 -26.68 -42.78
CA ASN A 725 7.70 -27.42 -42.02
C ASN A 725 7.53 -26.86 -40.60
N PHE A 726 8.55 -26.23 -40.03
CA PHE A 726 8.46 -25.50 -38.76
C PHE A 726 7.59 -24.24 -38.88
N ILE A 727 7.78 -23.42 -39.92
CA ILE A 727 6.91 -22.26 -40.18
C ILE A 727 5.46 -22.71 -40.43
N ARG A 728 5.25 -23.77 -41.23
CA ARG A 728 3.91 -24.32 -41.51
C ARG A 728 3.22 -24.85 -40.25
N LYS A 729 3.92 -25.62 -39.42
CA LYS A 729 3.38 -26.09 -38.12
C LYS A 729 3.16 -24.97 -37.10
N ILE A 730 3.91 -23.86 -37.17
CA ILE A 730 3.57 -22.66 -36.40
C ILE A 730 2.22 -22.13 -36.88
N GLN A 731 2.08 -21.93 -38.19
CA GLN A 731 0.89 -21.36 -38.83
C GLN A 731 -0.39 -22.18 -38.55
N ASP A 732 -0.33 -23.51 -38.66
CA ASP A 732 -1.46 -24.39 -38.36
C ASP A 732 -1.77 -24.50 -36.84
N SER A 733 -0.82 -24.18 -35.96
CA SER A 733 -0.97 -24.31 -34.49
C SER A 733 -1.38 -23.02 -33.75
N LEU A 734 -1.77 -22.01 -34.53
CA LEU A 734 -2.26 -20.72 -34.05
C LEU A 734 -3.77 -20.55 -34.25
N ARG A 735 -4.40 -21.43 -35.05
CA ARG A 735 -5.84 -21.62 -35.07
C ARG A 735 -6.27 -22.23 -33.74
N ILE A 736 -7.24 -21.60 -33.06
CA ILE A 736 -7.84 -22.10 -31.82
C ILE A 736 -9.18 -22.74 -32.17
N ASP A 737 -9.08 -23.90 -32.80
CA ASP A 737 -10.20 -24.83 -32.91
C ASP A 737 -10.07 -25.83 -31.74
N ASP A 738 -11.20 -26.39 -31.29
CA ASP A 738 -11.36 -27.37 -30.19
C ASP A 738 -11.29 -26.81 -28.74
N ILE A 739 -12.43 -26.32 -28.26
CA ILE A 739 -12.87 -26.48 -26.86
C ILE A 739 -14.16 -27.30 -26.91
N ASP A 740 -14.16 -28.49 -26.29
CA ASP A 740 -15.34 -29.36 -26.22
C ASP A 740 -16.53 -28.67 -25.53
N GLU A 741 -17.70 -28.76 -26.15
CA GLU A 741 -18.96 -28.23 -25.64
C GLU A 741 -19.45 -29.02 -24.41
N SER A 742 -19.36 -28.42 -23.22
CA SER A 742 -20.32 -28.72 -22.16
C SER A 742 -20.47 -27.57 -21.14
N GLU A 743 -21.67 -27.01 -21.14
CA GLU A 743 -22.28 -26.13 -20.11
C GLU A 743 -21.79 -24.67 -19.96
N ASN A 744 -22.48 -23.78 -20.69
CA ASN A 744 -22.87 -22.42 -20.29
C ASN A 744 -21.74 -21.40 -20.02
N VAL A 745 -21.03 -21.02 -21.07
CA VAL A 745 -20.38 -19.70 -21.17
C VAL A 745 -21.17 -18.85 -22.17
N LEU A 746 -21.43 -17.59 -21.81
CA LEU A 746 -22.09 -16.60 -22.68
C LEU A 746 -21.31 -16.43 -23.99
N GLU A 747 -22.01 -16.53 -25.12
CA GLU A 747 -21.48 -16.20 -26.44
C GLU A 747 -20.92 -14.77 -26.44
N LEU A 748 -19.63 -14.66 -26.77
CA LEU A 748 -18.98 -13.43 -27.18
C LEU A 748 -18.35 -13.70 -28.54
N ASP A 749 -19.09 -13.38 -29.60
CA ASP A 749 -18.60 -13.39 -30.98
C ASP A 749 -17.30 -12.59 -31.07
N TYR A 750 -16.21 -13.26 -31.45
CA TYR A 750 -14.94 -12.64 -31.82
C TYR A 750 -14.18 -13.53 -32.81
N ASP A 751 -14.59 -13.45 -34.07
CA ASP A 751 -13.71 -13.72 -35.21
C ASP A 751 -12.51 -12.73 -35.23
N ASP A 752 -11.56 -12.96 -36.15
CA ASP A 752 -10.39 -12.11 -36.46
C ASP A 752 -9.17 -12.15 -35.51
N GLN A 753 -8.94 -13.25 -34.78
CA GLN A 753 -7.62 -13.51 -34.18
C GLN A 753 -6.49 -13.75 -35.23
N GLU A 754 -6.83 -14.13 -36.47
CA GLU A 754 -5.84 -14.53 -37.49
C GLU A 754 -5.01 -13.36 -38.07
N TYR A 755 -5.49 -12.12 -38.01
CA TYR A 755 -4.79 -10.99 -38.67
C TYR A 755 -3.58 -10.43 -37.88
N TYR A 756 -3.59 -10.56 -36.55
CA TYR A 756 -2.66 -9.82 -35.68
C TYR A 756 -1.33 -10.53 -35.40
N GLN A 757 -1.30 -11.87 -35.42
CA GLN A 757 -0.08 -12.62 -35.12
C GLN A 757 0.94 -12.56 -36.26
N THR A 758 0.48 -12.44 -37.51
CA THR A 758 1.28 -12.24 -38.73
C THR A 758 2.07 -10.93 -38.66
N PHE A 759 1.47 -9.85 -38.14
CA PHE A 759 2.11 -8.54 -37.98
C PHE A 759 3.26 -8.55 -36.95
N MET A 760 3.08 -9.21 -35.81
CA MET A 760 4.09 -9.24 -34.73
C MET A 760 5.36 -10.01 -35.13
N VAL A 761 5.24 -11.07 -35.94
CA VAL A 761 6.41 -11.85 -36.39
C VAL A 761 7.26 -11.07 -37.41
N VAL A 762 6.64 -10.33 -38.32
CA VAL A 762 7.34 -9.45 -39.28
C VAL A 762 8.04 -8.29 -38.55
N TYR A 763 7.41 -7.71 -37.53
CA TYR A 763 7.99 -6.64 -36.71
C TYR A 763 9.25 -7.09 -35.95
N ILE A 764 9.21 -8.27 -35.31
CA ILE A 764 10.36 -8.78 -34.56
C ILE A 764 11.51 -9.18 -35.52
N ALA A 765 11.20 -9.79 -36.67
CA ALA A 765 12.20 -10.16 -37.68
C ALA A 765 12.93 -8.93 -38.28
N THR A 766 12.20 -7.86 -38.59
CA THR A 766 12.78 -6.60 -39.09
C THR A 766 13.62 -5.89 -38.03
N PHE A 767 13.22 -5.93 -36.76
CA PHE A 767 13.97 -5.32 -35.66
C PHE A 767 15.33 -6.01 -35.40
N TYR A 768 15.37 -7.35 -35.40
CA TYR A 768 16.63 -8.08 -35.18
C TYR A 768 17.58 -8.03 -36.38
N THR A 769 17.07 -8.10 -37.61
CA THR A 769 17.90 -7.96 -38.83
C THR A 769 18.54 -6.57 -38.94
N ALA A 770 17.80 -5.50 -38.63
CA ALA A 770 18.34 -4.14 -38.61
C ALA A 770 19.49 -3.97 -37.60
N ASN A 771 19.41 -4.60 -36.43
CA ASN A 771 20.47 -4.55 -35.40
C ASN A 771 21.72 -5.35 -35.81
N ILE A 772 21.55 -6.53 -36.42
CA ILE A 772 22.66 -7.36 -36.90
C ILE A 772 23.45 -6.65 -38.02
N ILE A 773 22.76 -6.05 -39.00
CA ILE A 773 23.40 -5.27 -40.08
C ILE A 773 24.18 -4.07 -39.50
N LYS A 774 23.63 -3.39 -38.48
CA LYS A 774 24.27 -2.24 -37.83
C LYS A 774 25.53 -2.60 -37.03
N ILE A 775 25.56 -3.80 -36.43
CA ILE A 775 26.76 -4.35 -35.77
C ILE A 775 27.82 -4.73 -36.82
N TYR A 776 27.41 -5.42 -37.88
CA TYR A 776 28.30 -5.85 -38.98
C TYR A 776 28.98 -4.66 -39.67
N TYR A 777 28.24 -3.60 -40.00
CA TYR A 777 28.81 -2.37 -40.60
C TYR A 777 29.78 -1.64 -39.66
N ARG A 778 29.59 -1.75 -38.34
CA ARG A 778 30.46 -1.13 -37.33
C ARG A 778 31.78 -1.90 -37.18
N GLN A 779 31.73 -3.23 -37.20
CA GLN A 779 32.94 -4.07 -37.24
C GLN A 779 33.70 -3.91 -38.57
N ALA A 780 32.99 -3.86 -39.72
CA ALA A 780 33.62 -3.65 -41.02
C ALA A 780 34.39 -2.32 -41.11
N ARG A 781 33.84 -1.21 -40.55
CA ARG A 781 34.56 0.07 -40.47
C ARG A 781 35.82 0.01 -39.59
N LEU A 782 35.77 -0.69 -38.46
CA LEU A 782 36.93 -0.86 -37.58
C LEU A 782 38.06 -1.64 -38.27
N HIS A 783 37.74 -2.74 -38.96
CA HIS A 783 38.74 -3.50 -39.73
C HIS A 783 39.28 -2.75 -40.95
N ALA A 784 38.47 -1.91 -41.62
CA ALA A 784 38.92 -1.07 -42.71
C ALA A 784 39.85 0.08 -42.25
N GLY A 785 39.63 0.62 -41.05
CA GLY A 785 40.53 1.60 -40.43
C GLY A 785 41.89 1.01 -40.07
N LEU A 786 41.89 -0.17 -39.44
CA LEU A 786 43.13 -0.88 -39.07
C LEU A 786 44.00 -1.23 -40.30
N ARG A 787 43.40 -1.72 -41.40
CA ARG A 787 44.14 -2.04 -42.64
C ARG A 787 44.73 -0.82 -43.35
N ARG A 788 44.19 0.39 -43.17
CA ARG A 788 44.77 1.61 -43.73
C ARG A 788 46.01 2.05 -42.95
N ASN A 789 46.00 1.95 -41.62
CA ASN A 789 47.14 2.33 -40.80
C ASN A 789 48.31 1.32 -40.88
N THR A 790 48.04 0.02 -41.09
CA THR A 790 49.13 -0.96 -41.30
C THR A 790 49.85 -0.76 -42.62
N ASN A 791 49.14 -0.39 -43.70
CA ASN A 791 49.77 -0.25 -45.02
C ASN A 791 50.56 1.06 -45.20
N THR A 792 50.36 2.08 -44.35
CA THR A 792 51.18 3.30 -44.38
C THR A 792 52.43 3.23 -43.49
N GLN A 793 52.52 2.30 -42.53
CA GLN A 793 53.71 2.11 -41.71
C GLN A 793 54.76 1.13 -42.28
N TYR A 794 54.41 0.32 -43.28
CA TYR A 794 55.32 -0.65 -43.90
C TYR A 794 55.90 -0.21 -45.26
N LEU A 795 55.64 1.03 -45.72
CA LEU A 795 56.08 1.56 -47.02
C LEU A 795 56.94 2.83 -46.94
N HIS A 796 57.47 3.16 -45.75
CA HIS A 796 58.43 4.26 -45.55
C HIS A 796 59.59 3.91 -44.60
N ASN A 797 59.89 2.62 -44.48
CA ASN A 797 61.10 2.09 -43.82
C ASN A 797 61.84 1.07 -44.73
N GLU A 798 61.79 1.33 -46.05
CA GLU A 798 62.77 0.90 -47.06
C GLU A 798 63.07 2.11 -47.95
#